data_AF-A0A7S1SYH2-F1
#
_entry.id   AF-A0A7S1SYH2-F1
#
_cell.length_a   1.000
_cell.length_b   1.000
_cell.length_c   1.000
_cell.angle_alpha   90.00
_cell.angle_beta   90.00
_cell.angle_gamma   90.00
#
_symmetry.space_group_name_H-M   'P 1'
#
loop_
_entity.id
_entity.type
_entity.pdbx_description
1 polymer ?
#
loop_
_entity_poly.entity_id
_entity_poly.type
_entity_poly.pdbx_seq_one_letter_code
_entity_poly.pdbx_strand_id
1 'polypeptide(L)'
;IVDKCKLIHSSKVDHVESLLDDLRQQCLEAEAIKAAENSKKERKMRRNDFGAADKAQLQGSSRMMIDKPMEQAVAVEPAYIEELDDYMEKLYEDSVDAKVTATAKISQLFRNADYLEELLSHDALLGALARVLREDGKRSIDLTSNILTVFFSLSNFSQFHPLIMEQQIGALTMDIIDLEVKRAEHRAQEEGISPGAVAQRAMEARMGKVVLSDRERKMLGLVQKQDRLLYAAFYLLLNLAEDVSVERKMKKKNVTVYLVKMLDRANVELLILAVTFLKKLSIYRENTGKMAACGAVEKLVRFVPVRNDVLLMAVIRLLHNLSFEVTCRDAMVEAGLIPKAVELMRDARFQPVVMGLLYHVSMEDKYKSMFTYTDALPMVLEMLLSVDDLRTTPELIALAVNLTQNHRNAVVLTDGGNLDLLMRRAFQTCDELLWKVLRNISQQEMDIKRKFRSYMEQMVELLKAPNINSDLFVEVLGTLANLYIPEFNFEHLVAKHDLLTFISAFAQPGVVEDDILLEIVIFAGTLCNEGTAAKVVESGLVTKLYHLMSDKKDDDEFVLQIAYTFHKLLMYEPTKAELLNGTSVVFYLVELLSDTNKEVRKTASKALDVIQDTSEEWAVKLRTIKFETYNREWLELVDQMSGGGQVADFQEYGQEYDHDADVDFGTRGRQVVDFDEYNAEAGWGYDQEDVNRYEPGMHSYDEEAMMQQYMYQQ
;
A
#
# COMPACT_ATOMS: atom_id res chain seq x y z
N ILE A 1 -14.52 36.90 30.76
CA ILE A 1 -15.10 36.43 32.05
C ILE A 1 -14.66 37.35 33.18
N VAL A 2 -13.36 37.64 33.24
CA VAL A 2 -12.71 38.48 34.25
C VAL A 2 -13.30 39.90 34.33
N ASP A 3 -13.40 40.63 33.22
CA ASP A 3 -14.00 42.00 33.21
C ASP A 3 -15.46 42.08 33.66
N LYS A 4 -16.20 40.98 33.57
CA LYS A 4 -17.64 40.93 33.89
C LYS A 4 -17.90 40.47 35.32
N CYS A 5 -16.90 39.92 36.03
CA CYS A 5 -17.06 39.37 37.37
C CYS A 5 -16.56 40.34 38.45
N LYS A 6 -17.48 41.13 39.00
CA LYS A 6 -17.19 42.13 40.05
C LYS A 6 -16.75 41.55 41.40
N LEU A 7 -16.73 40.22 41.54
CA LEU A 7 -16.37 39.49 42.75
C LEU A 7 -14.89 39.08 42.77
N ILE A 8 -14.17 39.23 41.66
CA ILE A 8 -12.72 38.95 41.60
C ILE A 8 -11.99 40.16 42.19
N HIS A 9 -11.29 39.94 43.29
CA HIS A 9 -10.46 40.98 43.90
C HIS A 9 -9.30 41.35 42.97
N SER A 10 -8.94 42.63 42.90
CA SER A 10 -7.95 43.16 41.95
C SER A 10 -6.59 42.45 42.02
N SER A 11 -6.16 42.02 43.20
CA SER A 11 -4.91 41.26 43.41
C SER A 11 -4.94 39.79 42.96
N LYS A 12 -6.08 39.30 42.46
CA LYS A 12 -6.28 37.91 42.01
C LYS A 12 -6.70 37.81 40.54
N VAL A 13 -6.76 38.94 39.84
CA VAL A 13 -7.14 39.03 38.43
C VAL A 13 -6.20 38.19 37.56
N ASP A 14 -4.90 38.45 37.65
CA ASP A 14 -3.86 37.75 36.86
C ASP A 14 -3.87 36.23 37.10
N HIS A 15 -4.15 35.80 38.34
CA HIS A 15 -4.24 34.39 38.67
C HIS A 15 -5.48 33.72 38.09
N VAL A 16 -6.62 34.42 38.03
CA VAL A 16 -7.84 33.92 37.41
C VAL A 16 -7.72 33.91 35.89
N GLU A 17 -7.00 34.87 35.28
CA GLU A 17 -6.70 34.86 33.84
C GLU A 17 -5.84 33.66 33.46
N SER A 18 -4.74 33.42 34.20
CA SER A 18 -3.90 32.23 34.00
C SER A 18 -4.67 30.92 34.12
N LEU A 19 -5.57 30.79 35.11
CA LEU A 19 -6.40 29.59 35.27
C LEU A 19 -7.41 29.42 34.13
N LEU A 20 -7.92 30.52 33.55
CA LEU A 20 -8.85 30.46 32.42
C LEU A 20 -8.12 30.10 31.12
N ASP A 21 -6.89 30.55 30.94
CA ASP A 21 -6.04 30.17 29.81
C ASP A 21 -5.65 28.68 29.90
N ASP A 22 -5.26 28.20 31.08
CA ASP A 22 -5.00 26.77 31.32
C ASP A 22 -6.24 25.91 31.01
N LEU A 23 -7.43 26.35 31.45
CA LEU A 23 -8.69 25.64 31.18
C LEU A 23 -9.03 25.63 29.69
N ARG A 24 -8.76 26.73 28.99
CA ARG A 24 -8.97 26.85 27.54
C ARG A 24 -8.05 25.91 26.78
N GLN A 25 -6.79 25.83 27.16
CA GLN A 25 -5.82 24.92 26.56
C GLN A 25 -6.24 23.45 26.75
N GLN A 26 -6.69 23.09 27.95
CA GLN A 26 -7.22 21.75 28.24
C GLN A 26 -8.49 21.42 27.43
N CYS A 27 -9.37 22.40 27.21
CA CYS A 27 -10.53 22.21 26.34
C CYS A 27 -10.14 21.98 24.88
N LEU A 28 -9.17 22.74 24.35
CA LEU A 28 -8.67 22.57 22.99
C LEU A 28 -7.98 21.21 22.79
N GLU A 29 -7.17 20.78 23.75
CA GLU A 29 -6.56 19.44 23.74
C GLU A 29 -7.62 18.34 23.80
N ALA A 30 -8.64 18.48 24.64
CA ALA A 30 -9.73 17.51 24.72
C ALA A 30 -10.57 17.45 23.43
N GLU A 31 -10.76 18.57 22.74
CA GLU A 31 -11.41 18.63 21.43
C GLU A 31 -10.53 18.00 20.33
N ALA A 32 -9.22 18.25 20.34
CA ALA A 32 -8.27 17.62 19.42
C ALA A 32 -8.21 16.09 19.61
N ILE A 33 -8.21 15.62 20.86
CA ILE A 33 -8.26 14.19 21.19
C ILE A 33 -9.59 13.58 20.71
N LYS A 34 -10.72 14.25 20.94
CA LYS A 34 -12.03 13.78 20.43
C LYS A 34 -12.10 13.77 18.90
N ALA A 35 -11.51 14.75 18.23
CA ALA A 35 -11.42 14.79 16.78
C ALA A 35 -10.53 13.65 16.25
N ALA A 36 -9.39 13.37 16.90
CA ALA A 36 -8.53 12.25 16.58
C ALA A 36 -9.19 10.89 16.85
N GLU A 37 -9.98 10.77 17.92
CA GLU A 37 -10.77 9.57 18.22
C GLU A 37 -11.94 9.37 17.26
N ASN A 38 -12.63 10.44 16.85
CA ASN A 38 -13.68 10.38 15.84
C ASN A 38 -13.11 10.04 14.46
N SER A 39 -11.97 10.63 14.08
CA SER A 39 -11.22 10.27 12.87
C SER A 39 -10.73 8.81 12.92
N LYS A 40 -10.26 8.33 14.10
CA LYS A 40 -9.93 6.91 14.31
C LYS A 40 -11.19 6.02 14.23
N LYS A 41 -12.34 6.44 14.74
CA LYS A 41 -13.62 5.70 14.64
C LYS A 41 -14.15 5.67 13.22
N GLU A 42 -14.08 6.77 12.48
CA GLU A 42 -14.44 6.86 11.06
C GLU A 42 -13.48 6.03 10.20
N ARG A 43 -12.17 6.06 10.48
CA ARG A 43 -11.17 5.15 9.89
C ARG A 43 -11.42 3.69 10.26
N LYS A 44 -11.92 3.39 11.46
CA LYS A 44 -12.34 2.04 11.89
C LYS A 44 -13.63 1.59 11.22
N MET A 45 -14.55 2.53 10.93
CA MET A 45 -15.77 2.31 10.13
C MET A 45 -15.45 2.07 8.65
N ARG A 46 -14.40 2.72 8.12
CA ARG A 46 -13.86 2.47 6.76
C ARG A 46 -13.01 1.19 6.68
N ARG A 47 -12.47 0.71 7.80
CA ARG A 47 -11.72 -0.56 7.89
C ARG A 47 -12.69 -1.75 7.89
N ASN A 48 -12.94 -2.28 6.69
CA ASN A 48 -13.01 -3.72 6.42
C ASN A 48 -13.80 -4.62 7.36
N ASP A 49 -14.87 -4.12 7.98
CA ASP A 49 -15.88 -5.04 8.48
C ASP A 49 -16.62 -5.64 7.27
N PHE A 50 -17.18 -6.83 7.42
CA PHE A 50 -18.20 -7.29 6.49
C PHE A 50 -19.38 -6.33 6.63
N GLY A 51 -19.44 -5.31 5.77
CA GLY A 51 -20.22 -4.12 6.05
C GLY A 51 -21.72 -4.42 6.02
N ALA A 52 -22.51 -3.63 6.75
CA ALA A 52 -23.97 -3.66 6.62
C ALA A 52 -24.42 -3.53 5.15
N ALA A 53 -23.66 -2.79 4.33
CA ALA A 53 -23.86 -2.67 2.89
C ALA A 53 -23.67 -4.00 2.14
N ASP A 54 -22.61 -4.76 2.43
CA ASP A 54 -22.36 -6.06 1.79
C ASP A 54 -23.45 -7.07 2.19
N LYS A 55 -23.87 -7.07 3.46
CA LYS A 55 -24.97 -7.92 3.97
C LYS A 55 -26.32 -7.56 3.33
N ALA A 56 -26.66 -6.27 3.24
CA ALA A 56 -27.90 -5.80 2.63
C ALA A 56 -27.97 -6.14 1.13
N GLN A 57 -26.84 -6.03 0.43
CA GLN A 57 -26.74 -6.34 -0.99
C GLN A 57 -26.93 -7.84 -1.29
N LEU A 58 -26.33 -8.71 -0.45
CA LEU A 58 -26.53 -10.16 -0.52
C LEU A 58 -27.97 -10.57 -0.16
N GLN A 59 -28.60 -9.91 0.81
CA GLN A 59 -30.00 -10.17 1.18
C GLN A 59 -30.99 -9.87 0.05
N GLY A 60 -30.77 -8.78 -0.70
CA GLY A 60 -31.57 -8.47 -1.89
C GLY A 60 -31.43 -9.51 -3.01
N SER A 61 -30.21 -10.01 -3.20
CA SER A 61 -29.85 -11.00 -4.22
C SER A 61 -30.37 -12.41 -3.89
N SER A 62 -30.39 -12.76 -2.61
CA SER A 62 -30.90 -14.03 -2.09
C SER A 62 -32.36 -14.29 -2.49
N ARG A 63 -33.23 -13.27 -2.40
CA ARG A 63 -34.64 -13.37 -2.83
C ARG A 63 -34.76 -13.71 -4.32
N MET A 64 -33.92 -13.14 -5.19
CA MET A 64 -33.97 -13.39 -6.63
C MET A 64 -33.49 -14.79 -7.04
N MET A 65 -32.57 -15.41 -6.31
CA MET A 65 -32.06 -16.75 -6.61
C MET A 65 -33.02 -17.87 -6.20
N ILE A 66 -33.77 -17.66 -5.10
CA ILE A 66 -34.59 -18.69 -4.45
C ILE A 66 -36.02 -18.67 -4.96
N ASP A 67 -36.59 -17.49 -5.23
CA ASP A 67 -37.98 -17.34 -5.67
C ASP A 67 -38.17 -17.50 -7.17
N LYS A 68 -37.10 -17.58 -7.97
CA LYS A 68 -37.21 -17.73 -9.43
C LYS A 68 -37.39 -19.21 -9.82
N PRO A 69 -38.59 -19.64 -10.24
CA PRO A 69 -38.77 -20.99 -10.76
C PRO A 69 -37.84 -21.21 -11.95
N MET A 70 -37.26 -22.40 -12.06
CA MET A 70 -36.50 -22.78 -13.24
C MET A 70 -37.46 -22.74 -14.45
N GLU A 71 -37.07 -22.19 -15.60
CA GLU A 71 -37.88 -22.22 -16.83
C GLU A 71 -38.23 -23.66 -17.29
N GLN A 72 -37.63 -24.67 -16.65
CA GLN A 72 -37.86 -26.10 -16.87
C GLN A 72 -38.29 -26.86 -15.59
N ALA A 73 -38.63 -26.15 -14.50
CA ALA A 73 -39.17 -26.81 -13.32
C ALA A 73 -40.62 -27.18 -13.60
N VAL A 74 -40.91 -28.48 -13.59
CA VAL A 74 -42.27 -29.00 -13.47
C VAL A 74 -42.95 -28.24 -12.33
N ALA A 75 -44.15 -27.72 -12.57
CA ALA A 75 -44.91 -26.98 -11.56
C ALA A 75 -45.01 -27.83 -10.29
N VAL A 76 -44.20 -27.50 -9.28
CA VAL A 76 -44.23 -28.18 -8.00
C VAL A 76 -45.53 -27.76 -7.35
N GLU A 77 -46.40 -28.74 -7.06
CA GLU A 77 -47.65 -28.50 -6.36
C GLU A 77 -47.37 -27.72 -5.06
N PRO A 78 -48.28 -26.82 -4.61
CA PRO A 78 -48.08 -26.06 -3.38
C PRO A 78 -47.93 -26.99 -2.16
N ALA A 79 -47.06 -26.62 -1.22
CA ALA A 79 -46.92 -27.30 0.07
C ALA A 79 -47.90 -26.72 1.09
N TYR A 80 -48.50 -27.59 1.89
CA TYR A 80 -49.40 -27.25 2.99
C TYR A 80 -48.75 -27.69 4.31
N ILE A 81 -48.84 -26.84 5.34
CA ILE A 81 -48.19 -27.13 6.62
C ILE A 81 -48.85 -28.30 7.35
N GLU A 82 -50.16 -28.48 7.10
CA GLU A 82 -50.99 -29.55 7.64
C GLU A 82 -50.55 -30.95 7.15
N GLU A 83 -49.83 -31.01 6.03
CA GLU A 83 -49.30 -32.26 5.44
C GLU A 83 -47.84 -32.51 5.82
N LEU A 84 -47.28 -31.80 6.80
CA LEU A 84 -45.87 -31.93 7.19
C LEU A 84 -45.50 -33.36 7.59
N ASP A 85 -46.35 -34.04 8.35
CA ASP A 85 -46.10 -35.43 8.78
C ASP A 85 -46.05 -36.39 7.59
N ASP A 86 -46.94 -36.22 6.59
CA ASP A 86 -46.93 -37.01 5.34
C ASP A 86 -45.64 -36.77 4.54
N TYR A 87 -45.12 -35.54 4.55
CA TYR A 87 -43.83 -35.23 3.92
C TYR A 87 -42.67 -35.86 4.69
N MET A 88 -42.74 -35.88 6.02
CA MET A 88 -41.71 -36.50 6.86
C MET A 88 -41.68 -38.04 6.73
N GLU A 89 -42.82 -38.70 6.61
CA GLU A 89 -42.89 -40.15 6.40
C GLU A 89 -42.16 -40.57 5.11
N LYS A 90 -42.34 -39.80 4.03
CA LYS A 90 -41.65 -39.99 2.74
C LYS A 90 -40.13 -39.88 2.81
N LEU A 91 -39.56 -39.28 3.86
CA LEU A 91 -38.11 -39.23 4.09
C LEU A 91 -37.51 -40.60 4.47
N TYR A 92 -38.35 -41.55 4.90
CA TYR A 92 -37.94 -42.90 5.29
C TYR A 92 -38.09 -43.93 4.18
N GLU A 93 -38.77 -43.59 3.08
CA GLU A 93 -38.91 -44.47 1.92
C GLU A 93 -37.55 -44.74 1.23
N ASP A 94 -37.40 -45.90 0.58
CA ASP A 94 -36.17 -46.21 -0.17
C ASP A 94 -36.04 -45.41 -1.48
N SER A 95 -37.16 -44.90 -2.00
CA SER A 95 -37.21 -44.16 -3.26
C SER A 95 -36.60 -42.77 -3.15
N VAL A 96 -35.58 -42.49 -3.97
CA VAL A 96 -34.95 -41.15 -4.04
C VAL A 96 -35.96 -40.11 -4.57
N ASP A 97 -36.84 -40.48 -5.50
CA ASP A 97 -37.82 -39.57 -6.08
C ASP A 97 -38.89 -39.15 -5.07
N ALA A 98 -39.29 -40.08 -4.18
CA ALA A 98 -40.19 -39.77 -3.07
C ALA A 98 -39.54 -38.76 -2.10
N LYS A 99 -38.28 -38.99 -1.73
CA LYS A 99 -37.49 -38.06 -0.91
C LYS A 99 -37.32 -36.69 -1.56
N VAL A 100 -37.06 -36.63 -2.87
CA VAL A 100 -36.95 -35.36 -3.62
C VAL A 100 -38.26 -34.59 -3.55
N THR A 101 -39.38 -35.26 -3.78
CA THR A 101 -40.72 -34.64 -3.73
C THR A 101 -41.03 -34.11 -2.34
N ALA A 102 -40.80 -34.92 -1.30
CA ALA A 102 -41.01 -34.55 0.09
C ALA A 102 -40.13 -33.37 0.52
N THR A 103 -38.83 -33.43 0.25
CA THR A 103 -37.89 -32.35 0.60
C THR A 103 -38.17 -31.06 -0.16
N ALA A 104 -38.69 -31.13 -1.40
CA ALA A 104 -39.12 -29.94 -2.14
C ALA A 104 -40.25 -29.20 -1.41
N LYS A 105 -41.28 -29.95 -0.96
CA LYS A 105 -42.41 -29.42 -0.19
C LYS A 105 -41.96 -28.83 1.15
N ILE A 106 -41.15 -29.56 1.91
CA ILE A 106 -40.57 -29.08 3.17
C ILE A 106 -39.76 -27.79 2.93
N SER A 107 -38.92 -27.76 1.89
CA SER A 107 -38.14 -26.56 1.57
C SER A 107 -38.99 -25.36 1.21
N GLN A 108 -40.19 -25.56 0.66
CA GLN A 108 -41.15 -24.49 0.37
C GLN A 108 -41.73 -23.92 1.67
N LEU A 109 -42.07 -24.78 2.65
CA LEU A 109 -42.58 -24.34 3.96
C LEU A 109 -41.55 -23.46 4.70
N PHE A 110 -40.27 -23.84 4.69
CA PHE A 110 -39.18 -23.07 5.32
C PHE A 110 -38.86 -21.73 4.66
N ARG A 111 -39.47 -21.40 3.51
CA ARG A 111 -39.35 -20.05 2.91
C ARG A 111 -40.29 -19.05 3.56
N ASN A 112 -41.37 -19.52 4.19
CA ASN A 112 -42.29 -18.66 4.91
C ASN A 112 -41.83 -18.52 6.37
N ALA A 113 -41.48 -17.28 6.76
CA ALA A 113 -41.02 -17.00 8.11
C ALA A 113 -42.10 -17.30 9.17
N ASP A 114 -43.38 -17.17 8.82
CA ASP A 114 -44.51 -17.39 9.72
C ASP A 114 -44.63 -18.87 10.16
N TYR A 115 -44.12 -19.80 9.33
CA TYR A 115 -44.15 -21.23 9.62
C TYR A 115 -42.95 -21.71 10.42
N LEU A 116 -41.91 -20.90 10.61
CA LEU A 116 -40.66 -21.37 11.24
C LEU A 116 -40.86 -21.85 12.68
N GLU A 117 -41.70 -21.18 13.47
CA GLU A 117 -41.96 -21.58 14.85
C GLU A 117 -42.65 -22.95 14.93
N GLU A 118 -43.65 -23.18 14.08
CA GLU A 118 -44.36 -24.45 13.99
C GLU A 118 -43.46 -25.57 13.44
N LEU A 119 -42.71 -25.31 12.37
CA LEU A 119 -41.76 -26.27 11.78
C LEU A 119 -40.66 -26.67 12.78
N LEU A 120 -40.15 -25.72 13.55
CA LEU A 120 -39.10 -25.97 14.54
C LEU A 120 -39.62 -26.59 15.84
N SER A 121 -40.93 -26.58 16.08
CA SER A 121 -41.54 -27.32 17.19
C SER A 121 -41.53 -28.83 16.97
N HIS A 122 -41.28 -29.29 15.74
CA HIS A 122 -41.17 -30.70 15.39
C HIS A 122 -39.74 -31.20 15.59
N ASP A 123 -39.46 -31.75 16.77
CA ASP A 123 -38.12 -32.15 17.24
C ASP A 123 -37.34 -33.04 16.25
N ALA A 124 -38.04 -33.89 15.48
CA ALA A 124 -37.42 -34.87 14.59
C ALA A 124 -37.08 -34.31 13.20
N LEU A 125 -37.67 -33.18 12.78
CA LEU A 125 -37.63 -32.71 11.40
C LEU A 125 -36.20 -32.40 10.93
N LEU A 126 -35.46 -31.58 11.67
CA LEU A 126 -34.09 -31.20 11.28
C LEU A 126 -33.14 -32.39 11.33
N GLY A 127 -33.30 -33.29 12.31
CA GLY A 127 -32.53 -34.52 12.41
C GLY A 127 -32.77 -35.48 11.24
N ALA A 128 -34.03 -35.64 10.83
CA ALA A 128 -34.40 -36.46 9.68
C ALA A 128 -33.81 -35.89 8.38
N LEU A 129 -33.91 -34.58 8.15
CA LEU A 129 -33.31 -33.91 6.99
C LEU A 129 -31.78 -34.05 6.97
N ALA A 130 -31.12 -33.85 8.12
CA ALA A 130 -29.67 -33.99 8.24
C ALA A 130 -29.20 -35.44 7.97
N ARG A 131 -29.98 -36.44 8.43
CA ARG A 131 -29.72 -37.86 8.15
C ARG A 131 -29.85 -38.16 6.66
N VAL A 132 -30.95 -37.75 6.03
CA VAL A 132 -31.17 -37.95 4.58
C VAL A 132 -30.07 -37.26 3.75
N LEU A 133 -29.65 -36.05 4.13
CA LEU A 133 -28.54 -35.35 3.47
C LEU A 133 -27.23 -36.16 3.53
N ARG A 134 -26.96 -36.78 4.68
CA ARG A 134 -25.74 -37.58 4.92
C ARG A 134 -25.75 -38.90 4.15
N GLU A 135 -26.88 -39.60 4.13
CA GLU A 135 -27.03 -40.93 3.53
C GLU A 135 -27.25 -40.88 2.01
N ASP A 136 -28.13 -39.98 1.56
CA ASP A 136 -28.62 -39.95 0.18
C ASP A 136 -28.25 -38.69 -0.60
N GLY A 137 -27.70 -37.64 0.04
CA GLY A 137 -27.38 -36.37 -0.64
C GLY A 137 -26.48 -36.54 -1.87
N LYS A 138 -25.51 -37.47 -1.81
CA LYS A 138 -24.62 -37.73 -2.95
C LYS A 138 -25.35 -38.30 -4.18
N ARG A 139 -26.55 -38.88 -4.03
CA ARG A 139 -27.31 -39.54 -5.10
C ARG A 139 -28.08 -38.56 -5.97
N SER A 140 -28.54 -37.44 -5.43
CA SER A 140 -29.36 -36.46 -6.15
C SER A 140 -29.00 -35.01 -5.80
N ILE A 141 -28.74 -34.22 -6.83
CA ILE A 141 -28.49 -32.77 -6.69
C ILE A 141 -29.76 -32.04 -6.24
N ASP A 142 -30.94 -32.49 -6.70
CA ASP A 142 -32.23 -31.88 -6.36
C ASP A 142 -32.55 -32.15 -4.88
N LEU A 143 -32.33 -33.37 -4.39
CA LEU A 143 -32.47 -33.73 -2.97
C LEU A 143 -31.56 -32.87 -2.08
N THR A 144 -30.29 -32.77 -2.44
CA THR A 144 -29.29 -31.98 -1.70
C THR A 144 -29.66 -30.50 -1.71
N SER A 145 -30.08 -29.97 -2.86
CA SER A 145 -30.47 -28.57 -3.00
C SER A 145 -31.69 -28.24 -2.13
N ASN A 146 -32.70 -29.11 -2.10
CA ASN A 146 -33.89 -28.90 -1.28
C ASN A 146 -33.54 -28.85 0.22
N ILE A 147 -32.76 -29.83 0.69
CA ILE A 147 -32.37 -29.90 2.11
C ILE A 147 -31.45 -28.73 2.49
N LEU A 148 -30.45 -28.39 1.68
CA LEU A 148 -29.60 -27.23 1.97
C LEU A 148 -30.38 -25.91 1.93
N THR A 149 -31.44 -25.81 1.12
CA THR A 149 -32.31 -24.62 1.13
C THR A 149 -33.01 -24.45 2.48
N VAL A 150 -33.45 -25.53 3.12
CA VAL A 150 -34.02 -25.50 4.49
C VAL A 150 -33.03 -24.91 5.49
N PHE A 151 -31.82 -25.49 5.56
CA PHE A 151 -30.81 -25.00 6.50
C PHE A 151 -30.31 -23.60 6.13
N PHE A 152 -30.27 -23.27 4.85
CA PHE A 152 -29.98 -21.92 4.38
C PHE A 152 -31.01 -20.91 4.91
N SER A 153 -32.32 -21.20 4.81
CA SER A 153 -33.37 -20.35 5.39
C SER A 153 -33.15 -20.10 6.87
N LEU A 154 -32.83 -21.15 7.64
CA LEU A 154 -32.50 -21.04 9.06
C LEU A 154 -31.25 -20.21 9.33
N SER A 155 -30.21 -20.35 8.48
CA SER A 155 -28.94 -19.65 8.65
C SER A 155 -29.05 -18.12 8.58
N ASN A 156 -30.13 -17.59 8.00
CA ASN A 156 -30.38 -16.14 7.96
C ASN A 156 -30.66 -15.54 9.34
N PHE A 157 -30.99 -16.37 10.34
CA PHE A 157 -31.24 -15.95 11.71
C PHE A 157 -30.16 -16.52 12.63
N SER A 158 -29.34 -15.66 13.24
CA SER A 158 -28.22 -16.08 14.10
C SER A 158 -28.67 -16.92 15.30
N GLN A 159 -29.93 -16.75 15.76
CA GLN A 159 -30.54 -17.56 16.82
C GLN A 159 -30.65 -19.06 16.46
N PHE A 160 -30.71 -19.42 15.18
CA PHE A 160 -30.81 -20.81 14.73
C PHE A 160 -29.45 -21.43 14.36
N HIS A 161 -28.36 -20.67 14.39
CA HIS A 161 -27.02 -21.21 14.09
C HIS A 161 -26.63 -22.38 15.02
N PRO A 162 -26.92 -22.37 16.33
CA PRO A 162 -26.64 -23.54 17.18
C PRO A 162 -27.33 -24.82 16.71
N LEU A 163 -28.59 -24.74 16.25
CA LEU A 163 -29.34 -25.89 15.73
C LEU A 163 -28.70 -26.47 14.45
N ILE A 164 -28.26 -25.59 13.55
CA ILE A 164 -27.55 -25.97 12.32
C ILE A 164 -26.22 -26.66 12.65
N MET A 165 -25.52 -26.18 13.67
CA MET A 165 -24.24 -26.72 14.11
C MET A 165 -24.37 -28.05 14.84
N GLU A 166 -25.40 -28.24 15.65
CA GLU A 166 -25.72 -29.50 16.33
C GLU A 166 -25.91 -30.64 15.32
N GLN A 167 -26.60 -30.37 14.22
CA GLN A 167 -26.80 -31.32 13.11
C GLN A 167 -25.58 -31.48 12.19
N GLN A 168 -24.45 -30.83 12.50
CA GLN A 168 -23.20 -30.86 11.73
C GLN A 168 -23.35 -30.38 10.27
N ILE A 169 -24.33 -29.53 9.98
CA ILE A 169 -24.64 -29.10 8.61
C ILE A 169 -23.49 -28.32 7.99
N GLY A 170 -22.75 -27.51 8.76
CA GLY A 170 -21.57 -26.81 8.23
C GLY A 170 -20.50 -27.78 7.70
N ALA A 171 -20.28 -28.92 8.36
CA ALA A 171 -19.32 -29.93 7.90
C ALA A 171 -19.83 -30.68 6.66
N LEU A 172 -21.11 -31.08 6.66
CA LEU A 172 -21.75 -31.73 5.50
C LEU A 172 -21.78 -30.81 4.27
N THR A 173 -22.04 -29.52 4.47
CA THR A 173 -22.05 -28.51 3.40
C THR A 173 -20.67 -28.38 2.74
N MET A 174 -19.60 -28.38 3.53
CA MET A 174 -18.23 -28.41 2.98
C MET A 174 -17.96 -29.66 2.14
N ASP A 175 -18.44 -30.83 2.58
CA ASP A 175 -18.22 -32.09 1.86
C ASP A 175 -19.05 -32.14 0.55
N ILE A 176 -20.24 -31.53 0.55
CA ILE A 176 -21.07 -31.34 -0.66
C ILE A 176 -20.38 -30.41 -1.66
N ILE A 177 -19.83 -29.28 -1.19
CA ILE A 177 -19.09 -28.35 -2.05
C ILE A 177 -17.89 -29.06 -2.69
N ASP A 178 -17.09 -29.80 -1.91
CA ASP A 178 -15.97 -30.58 -2.44
C ASP A 178 -16.41 -31.56 -3.52
N LEU A 179 -17.48 -32.32 -3.26
CA LEU A 179 -18.04 -33.27 -4.22
C LEU A 179 -18.49 -32.58 -5.52
N GLU A 180 -19.23 -31.49 -5.42
CA GLU A 180 -19.77 -30.78 -6.57
C GLU A 180 -18.69 -30.08 -7.40
N VAL A 181 -17.67 -29.52 -6.73
CA VAL A 181 -16.49 -28.96 -7.42
C VAL A 181 -15.75 -30.04 -8.18
N LYS A 182 -15.44 -31.19 -7.54
CA LYS A 182 -14.76 -32.32 -8.20
C LYS A 182 -15.57 -32.88 -9.38
N ARG A 183 -16.89 -32.98 -9.22
CA ARG A 183 -17.82 -33.37 -10.30
C ARG A 183 -17.76 -32.40 -11.48
N ALA A 184 -17.69 -31.10 -11.22
CA ALA A 184 -17.57 -30.09 -12.27
C ALA A 184 -16.22 -30.18 -12.99
N GLU A 185 -15.13 -30.40 -12.26
CA GLU A 185 -13.78 -30.54 -12.81
C GLU A 185 -13.64 -31.79 -13.68
N HIS A 186 -14.12 -32.94 -13.19
CA HIS A 186 -14.11 -34.19 -13.96
C HIS A 186 -14.88 -34.03 -15.28
N ARG A 187 -16.08 -33.43 -15.22
CA ARG A 187 -16.86 -33.15 -16.43
C ARG A 187 -16.13 -32.20 -17.37
N ALA A 188 -15.51 -31.14 -16.86
CA ALA A 188 -14.76 -30.22 -17.70
C ALA A 188 -13.58 -30.90 -18.41
N GLN A 189 -12.95 -31.89 -17.76
CA GLN A 189 -11.88 -32.70 -18.35
C GLN A 189 -12.41 -33.69 -19.41
N GLU A 190 -13.50 -34.39 -19.14
CA GLU A 190 -14.11 -35.34 -20.09
C GLU A 190 -14.72 -34.64 -21.32
N GLU A 191 -15.37 -33.50 -21.10
CA GLU A 191 -16.10 -32.75 -22.12
C GLU A 191 -15.18 -31.76 -22.87
N GLY A 192 -14.03 -31.40 -22.30
CA GLY A 192 -13.14 -30.36 -22.82
C GLY A 192 -13.72 -28.94 -22.74
N ILE A 193 -14.83 -28.74 -22.02
CA ILE A 193 -15.53 -27.44 -21.90
C ILE A 193 -15.78 -27.13 -20.42
N SER A 194 -15.28 -25.99 -19.95
CA SER A 194 -15.47 -25.54 -18.56
C SER A 194 -16.88 -24.97 -18.31
N PRO A 195 -17.38 -24.94 -17.07
CA PRO A 195 -18.67 -24.31 -16.74
C PRO A 195 -18.78 -22.87 -17.23
N GLY A 196 -17.71 -22.08 -17.12
CA GLY A 196 -17.66 -20.71 -17.62
C GLY A 196 -17.77 -20.64 -19.15
N ALA A 197 -17.11 -21.54 -19.88
CA ALA A 197 -17.18 -21.60 -21.34
C ALA A 197 -18.58 -21.97 -21.86
N VAL A 198 -19.28 -22.89 -21.19
CA VAL A 198 -20.67 -23.24 -21.52
C VAL A 198 -21.58 -22.03 -21.36
N ALA A 199 -21.42 -21.28 -20.27
CA ALA A 199 -22.22 -20.08 -20.02
C ALA A 199 -21.92 -18.95 -21.01
N GLN A 200 -20.65 -18.78 -21.41
CA GLN A 200 -20.27 -17.82 -22.45
C GLN A 200 -20.89 -18.16 -23.80
N ARG A 201 -20.83 -19.43 -24.24
CA ARG A 201 -21.54 -19.88 -25.45
C ARG A 201 -23.04 -19.68 -25.36
N ALA A 202 -23.64 -19.90 -24.18
CA ALA A 202 -25.06 -19.64 -23.99
C ALA A 202 -25.42 -18.16 -24.14
N MET A 203 -24.54 -17.25 -23.70
CA MET A 203 -24.70 -15.81 -23.91
C MET A 203 -24.56 -15.43 -25.38
N GLU A 204 -23.57 -15.99 -26.10
CA GLU A 204 -23.40 -15.80 -27.54
C GLU A 204 -24.61 -16.31 -28.34
N ALA A 205 -25.19 -17.44 -27.92
CA ALA A 205 -26.39 -17.98 -28.52
C ALA A 205 -27.61 -17.09 -28.31
N ARG A 206 -27.76 -16.46 -27.13
CA ARG A 206 -28.81 -15.46 -26.88
C ARG A 206 -28.64 -14.20 -27.74
N MET A 207 -27.40 -13.87 -28.13
CA MET A 207 -27.09 -12.79 -29.07
C MET A 207 -27.22 -13.22 -30.55
N GLY A 208 -27.65 -14.45 -30.83
CA GLY A 208 -27.80 -14.97 -32.19
C GLY A 208 -26.47 -15.28 -32.90
N LYS A 209 -25.34 -15.32 -32.18
CA LYS A 209 -24.01 -15.56 -32.77
C LYS A 209 -23.71 -17.05 -32.98
N VAL A 210 -24.28 -17.92 -32.13
CA VAL A 210 -24.01 -19.36 -32.10
C VAL A 210 -25.32 -20.12 -31.83
N VAL A 211 -25.43 -21.37 -32.29
CA VAL A 211 -26.53 -22.27 -31.92
C VAL A 211 -26.01 -23.31 -30.94
N LEU A 212 -26.66 -23.43 -29.77
CA LEU A 212 -26.32 -24.46 -28.78
C LEU A 212 -26.79 -25.83 -29.27
N SER A 213 -25.88 -26.81 -29.25
CA SER A 213 -26.23 -28.22 -29.39
C SER A 213 -27.07 -28.72 -28.21
N ASP A 214 -27.80 -29.82 -28.38
CA ASP A 214 -28.58 -30.43 -27.30
C ASP A 214 -27.70 -30.87 -26.11
N ARG A 215 -26.45 -31.25 -26.38
CA ARG A 215 -25.44 -31.58 -25.35
C ARG A 215 -25.11 -30.36 -24.50
N GLU A 216 -24.81 -29.22 -25.13
CA GLU A 216 -24.51 -27.97 -24.44
C GLU A 216 -25.72 -27.44 -23.66
N ARG A 217 -26.94 -27.61 -24.20
CA ARG A 217 -28.18 -27.23 -23.49
C ARG A 217 -28.36 -28.05 -22.20
N LYS A 218 -28.12 -29.36 -22.25
CA LYS A 218 -28.16 -30.24 -21.07
C LYS A 218 -27.08 -29.85 -20.05
N MET A 219 -25.86 -29.60 -20.50
CA MET A 219 -24.76 -29.13 -19.65
C MET A 219 -25.07 -27.80 -18.99
N LEU A 220 -25.62 -26.83 -19.73
CA LEU A 220 -26.02 -25.54 -19.20
C LEU A 220 -27.06 -25.70 -18.08
N GLY A 221 -28.06 -26.55 -18.27
CA GLY A 221 -29.06 -26.85 -17.24
C GLY A 221 -28.44 -27.45 -15.97
N LEU A 222 -27.46 -28.35 -16.13
CA LEU A 222 -26.72 -28.91 -15.00
C LEU A 222 -25.88 -27.86 -14.27
N VAL A 223 -25.15 -27.01 -15.01
CA VAL A 223 -24.35 -25.92 -14.44
C VAL A 223 -25.24 -24.96 -13.65
N GLN A 224 -26.41 -24.60 -14.17
CA GLN A 224 -27.37 -23.75 -13.48
C GLN A 224 -27.91 -24.37 -12.18
N LYS A 225 -28.24 -25.67 -12.19
CA LYS A 225 -28.62 -26.38 -10.96
C LYS A 225 -27.48 -26.38 -9.94
N GLN A 226 -26.26 -26.62 -10.41
CA GLN A 226 -25.08 -26.63 -9.57
C GLN A 226 -24.75 -25.24 -9.00
N ASP A 227 -24.90 -24.18 -9.79
CA ASP A 227 -24.71 -22.79 -9.33
C ASP A 227 -25.67 -22.45 -8.19
N ARG A 228 -26.94 -22.84 -8.30
CA ARG A 228 -27.95 -22.63 -7.24
C ARG A 228 -27.60 -23.38 -5.96
N LEU A 229 -27.21 -24.64 -6.08
CA LEU A 229 -26.76 -25.45 -4.94
C LEU A 229 -25.54 -24.81 -4.25
N LEU A 230 -24.52 -24.45 -5.03
CA LEU A 230 -23.30 -23.83 -4.49
C LEU A 230 -23.59 -22.46 -3.87
N TYR A 231 -24.51 -21.68 -4.45
CA TYR A 231 -24.95 -20.41 -3.86
C TYR A 231 -25.55 -20.63 -2.47
N ALA A 232 -26.54 -21.51 -2.33
CA ALA A 232 -27.15 -21.81 -1.03
C ALA A 232 -26.12 -22.36 -0.02
N ALA A 233 -25.23 -23.24 -0.48
CA ALA A 233 -24.18 -23.82 0.35
C ALA A 233 -23.17 -22.77 0.86
N PHE A 234 -22.61 -21.94 -0.02
CA PHE A 234 -21.65 -20.91 0.38
C PHE A 234 -22.30 -19.80 1.21
N TYR A 235 -23.56 -19.45 0.94
CA TYR A 235 -24.25 -18.43 1.72
C TYR A 235 -24.54 -18.94 3.13
N LEU A 236 -25.01 -20.18 3.27
CA LEU A 236 -25.15 -20.83 4.58
C LEU A 236 -23.82 -20.79 5.34
N LEU A 237 -22.71 -21.12 4.68
CA LEU A 237 -21.40 -21.08 5.33
C LEU A 237 -20.96 -19.66 5.69
N LEU A 238 -21.25 -18.67 4.83
CA LEU A 238 -20.96 -17.27 5.09
C LEU A 238 -21.73 -16.75 6.31
N ASN A 239 -23.00 -17.13 6.45
CA ASN A 239 -23.81 -16.80 7.63
C ASN A 239 -23.24 -17.45 8.89
N LEU A 240 -22.86 -18.74 8.85
CA LEU A 240 -22.24 -19.42 9.99
C LEU A 240 -20.84 -18.89 10.34
N ALA A 241 -20.14 -18.30 9.37
CA ALA A 241 -18.84 -17.63 9.58
C ALA A 241 -18.96 -16.27 10.31
N GLU A 242 -20.15 -15.90 10.77
CA GLU A 242 -20.30 -14.87 11.81
C GLU A 242 -19.53 -15.28 13.08
N ASP A 243 -19.50 -16.58 13.42
CA ASP A 243 -18.62 -17.12 14.45
C ASP A 243 -17.23 -17.42 13.88
N VAL A 244 -16.22 -16.69 14.39
CA VAL A 244 -14.79 -16.86 14.07
C VAL A 244 -14.30 -18.29 14.34
N SER A 245 -14.88 -19.00 15.31
CA SER A 245 -14.54 -20.38 15.62
C SER A 245 -14.92 -21.33 14.47
N VAL A 246 -16.06 -21.08 13.82
CA VAL A 246 -16.54 -21.83 12.67
C VAL A 246 -15.73 -21.46 11.43
N GLU A 247 -15.46 -20.17 11.22
CA GLU A 247 -14.62 -19.68 10.13
C GLU A 247 -13.24 -20.39 10.12
N ARG A 248 -12.61 -20.54 11.30
CA ARG A 248 -11.34 -21.27 11.45
C ARG A 248 -11.47 -22.75 11.05
N LYS A 249 -12.59 -23.40 11.34
CA LYS A 249 -12.85 -24.79 10.92
C LYS A 249 -13.03 -24.88 9.40
N MET A 250 -13.75 -23.94 8.79
CA MET A 250 -13.91 -23.87 7.33
C MET A 250 -12.58 -23.66 6.61
N LYS A 251 -11.71 -22.79 7.16
CA LYS A 251 -10.35 -22.57 6.66
C LYS A 251 -9.53 -23.86 6.62
N LYS A 252 -9.58 -24.67 7.69
CA LYS A 252 -8.93 -25.99 7.73
C LYS A 252 -9.47 -26.97 6.68
N LYS A 253 -10.72 -26.79 6.24
CA LYS A 253 -11.35 -27.55 5.16
C LYS A 253 -11.22 -26.88 3.78
N ASN A 254 -10.26 -25.97 3.57
CA ASN A 254 -9.95 -25.34 2.28
C ASN A 254 -11.09 -24.51 1.65
N VAL A 255 -11.96 -23.87 2.45
CA VAL A 255 -13.03 -23.01 1.92
C VAL A 255 -12.53 -21.96 0.92
N THR A 256 -11.36 -21.36 1.17
CA THR A 256 -10.71 -20.40 0.28
C THR A 256 -10.45 -20.96 -1.11
N VAL A 257 -9.99 -22.22 -1.21
CA VAL A 257 -9.70 -22.87 -2.50
C VAL A 257 -10.98 -23.03 -3.30
N TYR A 258 -12.06 -23.50 -2.67
CA TYR A 258 -13.34 -23.68 -3.36
C TYR A 258 -13.96 -22.36 -3.80
N LEU A 259 -13.86 -21.31 -2.98
CA LEU A 259 -14.32 -19.98 -3.34
C LEU A 259 -13.54 -19.39 -4.54
N VAL A 260 -12.22 -19.56 -4.59
CA VAL A 260 -11.42 -19.11 -5.76
C VAL A 260 -11.80 -19.89 -7.04
N LYS A 261 -12.17 -21.16 -6.93
CA LYS A 261 -12.70 -21.93 -8.07
C LYS A 261 -14.06 -21.41 -8.57
N MET A 262 -14.86 -20.74 -7.72
CA MET A 262 -16.11 -20.14 -8.16
C MET A 262 -15.89 -18.96 -9.11
N LEU A 263 -14.71 -18.33 -9.09
CA LEU A 263 -14.35 -17.25 -10.01
C LEU A 263 -14.25 -17.71 -11.48
N ASP A 264 -14.20 -19.02 -11.75
CA ASP A 264 -14.25 -19.57 -13.12
C ASP A 264 -15.68 -19.74 -13.67
N ARG A 265 -16.69 -19.39 -12.87
CA ARG A 265 -18.12 -19.48 -13.23
C ARG A 265 -18.64 -18.14 -13.76
N ALA A 266 -19.80 -18.18 -14.41
CA ALA A 266 -20.43 -17.00 -15.00
C ALA A 266 -21.67 -16.50 -14.27
N ASN A 267 -22.14 -17.22 -13.24
CA ASN A 267 -23.31 -16.83 -12.49
C ASN A 267 -22.98 -15.62 -11.60
N VAL A 268 -23.57 -14.47 -11.91
CA VAL A 268 -23.25 -13.19 -11.26
C VAL A 268 -23.50 -13.22 -9.76
N GLU A 269 -24.62 -13.77 -9.30
CA GLU A 269 -24.95 -13.81 -7.86
C GLU A 269 -23.98 -14.72 -7.08
N LEU A 270 -23.61 -15.87 -7.66
CA LEU A 270 -22.60 -16.74 -7.08
C LEU A 270 -21.22 -16.08 -7.06
N LEU A 271 -20.84 -15.34 -8.10
CA LEU A 271 -19.60 -14.57 -8.14
C LEU A 271 -19.59 -13.48 -7.05
N ILE A 272 -20.68 -12.71 -6.91
CA ILE A 272 -20.81 -11.69 -5.86
C ILE A 272 -20.64 -12.33 -4.49
N LEU A 273 -21.36 -13.42 -4.22
CA LEU A 273 -21.26 -14.16 -2.97
C LEU A 273 -19.83 -14.68 -2.72
N ALA A 274 -19.22 -15.30 -3.72
CA ALA A 274 -17.88 -15.86 -3.59
C ALA A 274 -16.83 -14.79 -3.31
N VAL A 275 -16.85 -13.69 -4.08
CA VAL A 275 -15.95 -12.54 -3.89
C VAL A 275 -16.17 -11.89 -2.53
N THR A 276 -17.43 -11.77 -2.09
CA THR A 276 -17.78 -11.18 -0.80
C THR A 276 -17.30 -12.05 0.38
N PHE A 277 -17.41 -13.38 0.26
CA PHE A 277 -16.85 -14.29 1.25
C PHE A 277 -15.31 -14.27 1.24
N LEU A 278 -14.68 -14.29 0.06
CA LEU A 278 -13.23 -14.10 -0.05
C LEU A 278 -12.77 -12.78 0.57
N LYS A 279 -13.52 -11.68 0.38
CA LYS A 279 -13.25 -10.38 1.02
C LYS A 279 -13.22 -10.51 2.53
N LYS A 280 -14.21 -11.17 3.14
CA LYS A 280 -14.22 -11.44 4.59
C LYS A 280 -12.98 -12.23 5.04
N LEU A 281 -12.64 -13.29 4.31
CA LEU A 281 -11.49 -14.14 4.62
C LEU A 281 -10.14 -13.42 4.43
N SER A 282 -10.07 -12.45 3.50
CA SER A 282 -8.84 -11.72 3.14
C SER A 282 -8.33 -10.76 4.22
N ILE A 283 -9.07 -10.60 5.32
CA ILE A 283 -8.61 -9.82 6.48
C ILE A 283 -7.40 -10.50 7.15
N TYR A 284 -7.27 -11.83 6.99
CA TYR A 284 -6.17 -12.62 7.56
C TYR A 284 -5.11 -12.95 6.51
N ARG A 285 -3.84 -12.70 6.85
CA ARG A 285 -2.68 -12.88 5.96
C ARG A 285 -2.52 -14.31 5.45
N GLU A 286 -2.83 -15.32 6.27
CA GLU A 286 -2.72 -16.72 5.83
C GLU A 286 -3.73 -17.06 4.72
N ASN A 287 -4.87 -16.36 4.70
CA ASN A 287 -5.89 -16.55 3.69
C ASN A 287 -5.53 -15.84 2.40
N THR A 288 -4.97 -14.62 2.46
CA THR A 288 -4.50 -13.89 1.27
C THR A 288 -3.39 -14.65 0.56
N GLY A 289 -2.41 -15.19 1.29
CA GLY A 289 -1.37 -16.06 0.73
C GLY A 289 -1.95 -17.30 0.04
N LYS A 290 -2.98 -17.92 0.63
CA LYS A 290 -3.66 -19.07 -0.01
C LYS A 290 -4.46 -18.67 -1.25
N MET A 291 -5.08 -17.49 -1.27
CA MET A 291 -5.78 -16.95 -2.45
C MET A 291 -4.81 -16.71 -3.59
N ALA A 292 -3.68 -16.05 -3.31
CA ALA A 292 -2.63 -15.80 -4.29
C ALA A 292 -2.10 -17.11 -4.90
N ALA A 293 -1.80 -18.12 -4.07
CA ALA A 293 -1.36 -19.44 -4.53
C ALA A 293 -2.41 -20.18 -5.39
N CYS A 294 -3.68 -19.77 -5.37
CA CYS A 294 -4.74 -20.34 -6.21
C CYS A 294 -5.01 -19.50 -7.48
N GLY A 295 -4.20 -18.48 -7.77
CA GLY A 295 -4.38 -17.59 -8.92
C GLY A 295 -5.61 -16.68 -8.79
N ALA A 296 -5.95 -16.26 -7.57
CA ALA A 296 -7.13 -15.42 -7.36
C ALA A 296 -6.98 -14.04 -8.02
N VAL A 297 -5.78 -13.46 -8.02
CA VAL A 297 -5.53 -12.10 -8.52
C VAL A 297 -5.85 -12.00 -10.01
N GLU A 298 -5.27 -12.89 -10.81
CA GLU A 298 -5.43 -12.93 -12.27
C GLU A 298 -6.90 -13.16 -12.64
N LYS A 299 -7.59 -14.03 -11.90
CA LYS A 299 -9.03 -14.26 -12.08
C LYS A 299 -9.85 -13.03 -11.75
N LEU A 300 -9.52 -12.30 -10.69
CA LEU A 300 -10.24 -11.10 -10.27
C LEU A 300 -10.03 -9.94 -11.26
N VAL A 301 -8.81 -9.73 -11.75
CA VAL A 301 -8.48 -8.63 -12.70
C VAL A 301 -9.22 -8.80 -14.04
N ARG A 302 -9.64 -10.02 -14.40
CA ARG A 302 -10.50 -10.27 -15.59
C ARG A 302 -11.90 -9.67 -15.46
N PHE A 303 -12.38 -9.42 -14.24
CA PHE A 303 -13.66 -8.75 -13.98
C PHE A 303 -13.51 -7.22 -13.91
N VAL A 304 -12.35 -6.66 -14.22
CA VAL A 304 -12.12 -5.21 -14.25
C VAL A 304 -11.96 -4.76 -15.71
N PRO A 305 -12.92 -4.03 -16.30
CA PRO A 305 -14.26 -3.72 -15.81
C PRO A 305 -15.32 -4.78 -16.23
N VAL A 306 -16.23 -5.11 -15.31
CA VAL A 306 -17.42 -5.95 -15.57
C VAL A 306 -18.67 -5.08 -15.55
N ARG A 307 -19.65 -5.37 -16.41
CA ARG A 307 -20.94 -4.65 -16.51
C ARG A 307 -21.92 -5.02 -15.41
N ASN A 308 -21.45 -5.03 -14.17
CA ASN A 308 -22.27 -5.22 -12.98
C ASN A 308 -21.57 -4.51 -11.82
N ASP A 309 -22.11 -3.35 -11.42
CA ASP A 309 -21.45 -2.47 -10.45
C ASP A 309 -21.28 -3.13 -9.07
N VAL A 310 -22.19 -4.03 -8.70
CA VAL A 310 -22.14 -4.79 -7.46
C VAL A 310 -20.94 -5.71 -7.44
N LEU A 311 -20.80 -6.55 -8.47
CA LEU A 311 -19.68 -7.45 -8.63
C LEU A 311 -18.37 -6.67 -8.78
N LEU A 312 -18.37 -5.61 -9.58
CA LEU A 312 -17.20 -4.77 -9.79
C LEU A 312 -16.69 -4.17 -8.47
N MET A 313 -17.59 -3.59 -7.66
CA MET A 313 -17.23 -3.05 -6.35
C MET A 313 -16.67 -4.13 -5.42
N ALA A 314 -17.32 -5.31 -5.37
CA ALA A 314 -16.85 -6.43 -4.56
C ALA A 314 -15.45 -6.90 -4.99
N VAL A 315 -15.20 -6.98 -6.31
CA VAL A 315 -13.91 -7.37 -6.90
C VAL A 315 -12.82 -6.35 -6.55
N ILE A 316 -13.08 -5.05 -6.75
CA ILE A 316 -12.08 -4.00 -6.46
C ILE A 316 -11.76 -3.96 -4.96
N ARG A 317 -12.76 -4.13 -4.08
CA ARG A 317 -12.53 -4.22 -2.63
C ARG A 317 -11.68 -5.43 -2.24
N LEU A 318 -11.91 -6.59 -2.87
CA LEU A 318 -11.07 -7.76 -2.63
C LEU A 318 -9.65 -7.56 -3.16
N LEU A 319 -9.49 -7.01 -4.37
CA LEU A 319 -8.17 -6.65 -4.91
C LEU A 319 -7.45 -5.66 -3.99
N HIS A 320 -8.15 -4.66 -3.48
CA HIS A 320 -7.61 -3.73 -2.48
C HIS A 320 -7.10 -4.46 -1.22
N ASN A 321 -7.83 -5.44 -0.69
CA ASN A 321 -7.35 -6.24 0.44
C ASN A 321 -6.12 -7.10 0.09
N LEU A 322 -6.11 -7.70 -1.10
CA LEU A 322 -4.97 -8.49 -1.56
C LEU A 322 -3.73 -7.63 -1.82
N SER A 323 -3.91 -6.38 -2.22
CA SER A 323 -2.83 -5.45 -2.58
C SER A 323 -1.94 -5.03 -1.40
N PHE A 324 -2.28 -5.40 -0.16
CA PHE A 324 -1.36 -5.25 0.98
C PHE A 324 -0.13 -6.16 0.86
N GLU A 325 -0.22 -7.29 0.16
CA GLU A 325 0.94 -8.17 -0.11
C GLU A 325 1.62 -7.77 -1.43
N VAL A 326 2.96 -7.65 -1.41
CA VAL A 326 3.79 -7.25 -2.57
C VAL A 326 3.55 -8.19 -3.76
N THR A 327 3.56 -9.51 -3.54
CA THR A 327 3.37 -10.51 -4.60
C THR A 327 2.01 -10.42 -5.28
N CYS A 328 0.97 -9.99 -4.55
CA CYS A 328 -0.34 -9.73 -5.14
C CYS A 328 -0.32 -8.45 -5.99
N ARG A 329 0.40 -7.40 -5.58
CA ARG A 329 0.57 -6.19 -6.40
C ARG A 329 1.27 -6.50 -7.71
N ASP A 330 2.32 -7.30 -7.66
CA ASP A 330 3.05 -7.78 -8.84
C ASP A 330 2.10 -8.50 -9.81
N ALA A 331 1.37 -9.51 -9.33
CA ALA A 331 0.40 -10.25 -10.14
C ALA A 331 -0.73 -9.36 -10.70
N MET A 332 -1.14 -8.31 -9.96
CA MET A 332 -2.14 -7.35 -10.45
C MET A 332 -1.62 -6.54 -11.64
N VAL A 333 -0.38 -6.05 -11.54
CA VAL A 333 0.26 -5.26 -12.61
C VAL A 333 0.50 -6.14 -13.83
N GLU A 334 1.02 -7.36 -13.65
CA GLU A 334 1.19 -8.36 -14.72
C GLU A 334 -0.13 -8.70 -15.42
N ALA A 335 -1.24 -8.74 -14.68
CA ALA A 335 -2.59 -8.93 -15.23
C ALA A 335 -3.20 -7.66 -15.88
N GLY A 336 -2.46 -6.55 -15.93
CA GLY A 336 -2.85 -5.30 -16.59
C GLY A 336 -3.81 -4.43 -15.78
N LEU A 337 -3.75 -4.47 -14.44
CA LEU A 337 -4.69 -3.73 -13.58
C LEU A 337 -4.60 -2.21 -13.74
N ILE A 338 -3.39 -1.62 -13.84
CA ILE A 338 -3.19 -0.16 -13.81
C ILE A 338 -4.10 0.58 -14.79
N PRO A 339 -4.04 0.36 -16.13
CA PRO A 339 -4.87 1.11 -17.07
C PRO A 339 -6.38 0.91 -16.81
N LYS A 340 -6.80 -0.30 -16.43
CA LYS A 340 -8.20 -0.61 -16.11
C LYS A 340 -8.69 0.13 -14.87
N ALA A 341 -7.87 0.19 -13.83
CA ALA A 341 -8.18 0.90 -12.60
C ALA A 341 -8.20 2.42 -12.82
N VAL A 342 -7.26 2.96 -13.61
CA VAL A 342 -7.25 4.38 -14.00
C VAL A 342 -8.54 4.77 -14.74
N GLU A 343 -9.03 3.94 -15.67
CA GLU A 343 -10.32 4.20 -16.34
C GLU A 343 -11.49 4.29 -15.35
N LEU A 344 -11.51 3.41 -14.34
CA LEU A 344 -12.54 3.39 -13.29
C LEU A 344 -12.46 4.58 -12.32
N MET A 345 -11.31 5.24 -12.22
CA MET A 345 -11.13 6.42 -11.38
C MET A 345 -12.02 7.60 -11.81
N ARG A 346 -12.52 7.59 -13.05
CA ARG A 346 -13.48 8.56 -13.60
C ARG A 346 -14.87 8.47 -12.97
N ASP A 347 -15.23 7.32 -12.41
CA ASP A 347 -16.52 7.11 -11.77
C ASP A 347 -16.42 7.33 -10.25
N ALA A 348 -17.04 8.40 -9.77
CA ALA A 348 -17.05 8.81 -8.36
C ALA A 348 -17.48 7.69 -7.39
N ARG A 349 -18.27 6.71 -7.85
CA ARG A 349 -18.72 5.59 -7.02
C ARG A 349 -17.59 4.63 -6.67
N PHE A 350 -16.64 4.43 -7.58
CA PHE A 350 -15.49 3.53 -7.41
C PHE A 350 -14.22 4.27 -7.00
N GLN A 351 -14.14 5.57 -7.29
CA GLN A 351 -12.95 6.40 -7.15
C GLN A 351 -12.19 6.22 -5.82
N PRO A 352 -12.80 6.26 -4.61
CA PRO A 352 -12.03 6.13 -3.37
C PRO A 352 -11.29 4.78 -3.24
N VAL A 353 -11.96 3.67 -3.56
CA VAL A 353 -11.36 2.32 -3.45
C VAL A 353 -10.33 2.09 -4.55
N VAL A 354 -10.60 2.60 -5.75
CA VAL A 354 -9.68 2.54 -6.90
C VAL A 354 -8.42 3.33 -6.62
N MET A 355 -8.52 4.54 -6.08
CA MET A 355 -7.36 5.35 -5.70
C MET A 355 -6.54 4.69 -4.59
N GLY A 356 -7.20 4.10 -3.58
CA GLY A 356 -6.50 3.30 -2.56
C GLY A 356 -5.73 2.12 -3.16
N LEU A 357 -6.31 1.44 -4.16
CA LEU A 357 -5.67 0.32 -4.86
C LEU A 357 -4.48 0.79 -5.71
N LEU A 358 -4.64 1.89 -6.45
CA LEU A 358 -3.56 2.51 -7.22
C LEU A 358 -2.45 3.05 -6.29
N TYR A 359 -2.80 3.57 -5.12
CA TYR A 359 -1.84 3.99 -4.09
C TYR A 359 -0.98 2.79 -3.66
N HIS A 360 -1.58 1.66 -3.31
CA HIS A 360 -0.81 0.46 -2.95
C HIS A 360 0.12 0.01 -4.09
N VAL A 361 -0.36 0.01 -5.33
CA VAL A 361 0.49 -0.31 -6.50
C VAL A 361 1.65 0.68 -6.65
N SER A 362 1.40 1.98 -6.45
CA SER A 362 2.42 3.03 -6.52
C SER A 362 3.45 3.00 -5.39
N MET A 363 3.24 2.19 -4.34
CA MET A 363 4.27 1.99 -3.31
C MET A 363 5.51 1.28 -3.87
N GLU A 364 5.38 0.54 -4.97
CA GLU A 364 6.50 -0.10 -5.67
C GLU A 364 7.11 0.86 -6.70
N ASP A 365 8.36 1.26 -6.52
CA ASP A 365 9.09 2.16 -7.43
C ASP A 365 9.08 1.67 -8.89
N LYS A 366 9.30 0.37 -9.10
CA LYS A 366 9.27 -0.28 -10.42
C LYS A 366 7.98 -0.06 -11.21
N TYR A 367 6.86 0.26 -10.57
CA TYR A 367 5.56 0.47 -11.24
C TYR A 367 5.17 1.93 -11.41
N LYS A 368 5.83 2.88 -10.73
CA LYS A 368 5.48 4.30 -10.80
C LYS A 368 5.53 4.86 -12.23
N SER A 369 6.52 4.46 -13.03
CA SER A 369 6.67 4.91 -14.42
C SER A 369 5.57 4.40 -15.37
N MET A 370 4.83 3.35 -15.00
CA MET A 370 3.72 2.84 -15.81
C MET A 370 2.54 3.81 -15.85
N PHE A 371 2.38 4.66 -14.82
CA PHE A 371 1.31 5.65 -14.73
C PHE A 371 1.46 6.77 -15.77
N THR A 372 2.68 7.06 -16.22
CA THR A 372 2.96 8.07 -17.26
C THR A 372 2.20 7.78 -18.56
N TYR A 373 1.96 6.50 -18.87
CA TYR A 373 1.29 6.05 -20.10
C TYR A 373 -0.24 5.94 -19.97
N THR A 374 -0.81 6.53 -18.91
CA THR A 374 -2.25 6.46 -18.60
C THR A 374 -2.79 7.85 -18.30
N ASP A 375 -4.11 7.99 -18.24
CA ASP A 375 -4.75 9.25 -17.85
C ASP A 375 -4.70 9.53 -16.33
N ALA A 376 -3.92 8.78 -15.55
CA ALA A 376 -3.85 8.93 -14.10
C ALA A 376 -3.36 10.33 -13.69
N LEU A 377 -2.27 10.81 -14.29
CA LEU A 377 -1.64 12.07 -13.91
C LEU A 377 -2.52 13.28 -14.24
N PRO A 378 -3.13 13.40 -15.43
CA PRO A 378 -4.11 14.47 -15.70
C PRO A 378 -5.28 14.46 -14.73
N MET A 379 -5.83 13.30 -14.38
CA MET A 379 -6.93 13.20 -13.42
C MET A 379 -6.50 13.57 -12.00
N VAL A 380 -5.31 13.12 -11.55
CA VAL A 380 -4.75 13.50 -10.25
C VAL A 380 -4.53 15.02 -10.19
N LEU A 381 -3.99 15.63 -11.25
CA LEU A 381 -3.82 17.08 -11.33
C LEU A 381 -5.18 17.81 -11.24
N GLU A 382 -6.18 17.38 -12.00
CA GLU A 382 -7.52 17.97 -11.94
C GLU A 382 -8.11 17.89 -10.52
N MET A 383 -7.99 16.74 -9.86
CA MET A 383 -8.45 16.56 -8.47
C MET A 383 -7.66 17.42 -7.48
N LEU A 384 -6.34 17.48 -7.61
CA LEU A 384 -5.48 18.36 -6.80
C LEU A 384 -5.83 19.85 -6.96
N LEU A 385 -6.37 20.26 -8.11
CA LEU A 385 -6.77 21.64 -8.38
C LEU A 385 -8.23 21.93 -8.02
N SER A 386 -9.12 20.93 -7.98
CA SER A 386 -10.57 21.10 -7.79
C SER A 386 -11.11 20.74 -6.41
N VAL A 387 -10.47 19.83 -5.66
CA VAL A 387 -10.92 19.46 -4.30
C VAL A 387 -10.65 20.62 -3.35
N ASP A 388 -11.63 21.09 -2.57
CA ASP A 388 -11.45 22.25 -1.68
C ASP A 388 -10.51 21.96 -0.49
N ASP A 389 -10.75 20.85 0.22
CA ASP A 389 -9.92 20.40 1.35
C ASP A 389 -9.34 19.02 1.06
N LEU A 390 -8.03 18.97 0.77
CA LEU A 390 -7.32 17.74 0.40
C LEU A 390 -7.31 16.69 1.53
N ARG A 391 -7.54 17.11 2.79
CA ARG A 391 -7.64 16.18 3.93
C ARG A 391 -8.86 15.27 3.85
N THR A 392 -9.89 15.68 3.10
CA THR A 392 -11.10 14.88 2.87
C THR A 392 -10.88 13.72 1.89
N THR A 393 -9.80 13.79 1.10
CA THR A 393 -9.42 12.81 0.07
C THR A 393 -7.99 12.29 0.30
N PRO A 394 -7.72 11.56 1.41
CA PRO A 394 -6.38 11.12 1.74
C PRO A 394 -5.77 10.17 0.70
N GLU A 395 -6.60 9.40 -0.02
CA GLU A 395 -6.16 8.51 -1.09
C GLU A 395 -5.59 9.28 -2.29
N LEU A 396 -6.11 10.49 -2.58
CA LEU A 396 -5.59 11.37 -3.63
C LEU A 396 -4.18 11.84 -3.30
N ILE A 397 -3.96 12.33 -2.09
CA ILE A 397 -2.65 12.84 -1.68
C ILE A 397 -1.63 11.73 -1.57
N ALA A 398 -2.01 10.59 -0.99
CA ALA A 398 -1.13 9.44 -0.89
C ALA A 398 -0.69 8.95 -2.29
N LEU A 399 -1.61 8.88 -3.24
CA LEU A 399 -1.29 8.53 -4.62
C LEU A 399 -0.41 9.61 -5.29
N ALA A 400 -0.78 10.89 -5.17
CA ALA A 400 -0.02 11.98 -5.78
C ALA A 400 1.43 12.04 -5.27
N VAL A 401 1.63 11.96 -3.96
CA VAL A 401 2.95 11.94 -3.31
C VAL A 401 3.80 10.78 -3.81
N ASN A 402 3.25 9.57 -3.94
CA ASN A 402 3.99 8.44 -4.48
C ASN A 402 4.32 8.63 -5.97
N LEU A 403 3.35 9.08 -6.77
CA LEU A 403 3.55 9.23 -8.20
C LEU A 403 4.58 10.30 -8.53
N THR A 404 4.67 11.38 -7.74
CA THR A 404 5.66 12.45 -7.92
C THR A 404 7.08 12.08 -7.51
N GLN A 405 7.31 10.91 -6.90
CA GLN A 405 8.67 10.39 -6.68
C GLN A 405 9.33 9.93 -7.98
N ASN A 406 8.57 9.70 -9.04
CA ASN A 406 9.11 9.32 -10.34
C ASN A 406 9.23 10.54 -11.27
N HIS A 407 10.43 10.74 -11.81
CA HIS A 407 10.75 11.87 -12.68
C HIS A 407 9.79 12.04 -13.85
N ARG A 408 9.48 10.98 -14.60
CA ARG A 408 8.57 11.05 -15.78
C ARG A 408 7.16 11.49 -15.39
N ASN A 409 6.66 11.03 -14.25
CA ASN A 409 5.35 11.46 -13.75
C ASN A 409 5.36 12.94 -13.34
N ALA A 410 6.42 13.38 -12.66
CA ALA A 410 6.58 14.77 -12.25
C ALA A 410 6.72 15.71 -13.45
N VAL A 411 7.39 15.29 -14.54
CA VAL A 411 7.43 16.05 -15.80
C VAL A 411 6.01 16.30 -16.31
N VAL A 412 5.16 15.27 -16.40
CA VAL A 412 3.77 15.43 -16.87
C VAL A 412 2.95 16.34 -15.96
N LEU A 413 3.09 16.20 -14.63
CA LEU A 413 2.36 17.04 -13.67
C LEU A 413 2.83 18.51 -13.66
N THR A 414 4.01 18.81 -14.21
CA THR A 414 4.57 20.17 -14.25
C THR A 414 4.66 20.76 -15.66
N ASP A 415 4.25 20.03 -16.69
CA ASP A 415 4.29 20.49 -18.08
C ASP A 415 3.14 21.47 -18.41
N GLY A 416 3.25 22.21 -19.51
CA GLY A 416 2.14 23.00 -20.06
C GLY A 416 1.57 24.10 -19.15
N GLY A 417 2.33 24.57 -18.16
CA GLY A 417 1.87 25.56 -17.17
C GLY A 417 1.16 24.94 -15.96
N ASN A 418 1.14 23.61 -15.82
CA ASN A 418 0.51 22.93 -14.69
C ASN A 418 1.20 23.27 -13.36
N LEU A 419 2.53 23.44 -13.35
CA LEU A 419 3.25 23.88 -12.14
C LEU A 419 2.74 25.24 -11.68
N ASP A 420 2.55 26.20 -12.59
CA ASP A 420 2.03 27.53 -12.24
C ASP A 420 0.65 27.45 -11.58
N LEU A 421 -0.21 26.55 -12.05
CA LEU A 421 -1.53 26.32 -11.45
C LEU A 421 -1.42 25.76 -10.04
N LEU A 422 -0.56 24.75 -9.85
CA LEU A 422 -0.30 24.16 -8.53
C LEU A 422 0.29 25.18 -7.56
N MET A 423 1.31 25.95 -7.99
CA MET A 423 1.94 27.00 -7.19
C MET A 423 0.96 28.09 -6.80
N ARG A 424 0.16 28.59 -7.76
CA ARG A 424 -0.88 29.61 -7.48
C ARG A 424 -1.86 29.12 -6.42
N ARG A 425 -2.36 27.89 -6.57
CA ARG A 425 -3.26 27.31 -5.58
C ARG A 425 -2.57 27.15 -4.22
N ALA A 426 -1.37 26.58 -4.19
CA ALA A 426 -0.62 26.34 -2.94
C ALA A 426 -0.34 27.63 -2.16
N PHE A 427 -0.01 28.72 -2.83
CA PHE A 427 0.14 30.04 -2.19
C PHE A 427 -1.20 30.64 -1.74
N GLN A 428 -2.28 30.45 -2.51
CA GLN A 428 -3.59 30.99 -2.17
C GLN A 428 -4.25 30.28 -0.99
N THR A 429 -4.15 28.95 -0.95
CA THR A 429 -4.81 28.12 0.06
C THR A 429 -3.93 27.85 1.27
N CYS A 430 -2.61 27.99 1.14
CA CYS A 430 -1.64 27.60 2.17
C CYS A 430 -1.86 26.15 2.64
N ASP A 431 -2.23 25.25 1.72
CA ASP A 431 -2.53 23.84 2.01
C ASP A 431 -1.25 23.02 2.12
N GLU A 432 -0.93 22.53 3.32
CA GLU A 432 0.29 21.79 3.61
C GLU A 432 0.41 20.47 2.81
N LEU A 433 -0.71 19.82 2.46
CA LEU A 433 -0.71 18.57 1.70
C LEU A 433 -0.38 18.82 0.22
N LEU A 434 -0.81 19.95 -0.33
CA LEU A 434 -0.40 20.37 -1.67
C LEU A 434 1.10 20.73 -1.70
N TRP A 435 1.59 21.42 -0.67
CA TRP A 435 3.02 21.71 -0.51
C TRP A 435 3.86 20.45 -0.37
N LYS A 436 3.36 19.41 0.29
CA LYS A 436 4.01 18.10 0.32
C LYS A 436 4.18 17.48 -1.07
N VAL A 437 3.18 17.60 -1.95
CA VAL A 437 3.29 17.17 -3.35
C VAL A 437 4.32 18.00 -4.10
N LEU A 438 4.32 19.33 -3.92
CA LEU A 438 5.28 20.25 -4.54
C LEU A 438 6.72 19.99 -4.08
N ARG A 439 6.93 19.67 -2.80
CA ARG A 439 8.21 19.28 -2.24
C ARG A 439 8.77 18.03 -2.92
N ASN A 440 7.95 17.00 -3.12
CA ASN A 440 8.38 15.80 -3.85
C ASN A 440 8.72 16.12 -5.31
N ILE A 441 7.95 17.01 -5.96
CA ILE A 441 8.26 17.47 -7.31
C ILE A 441 9.59 18.24 -7.34
N SER A 442 9.92 19.01 -6.31
CA SER A 442 11.18 19.77 -6.27
C SER A 442 12.43 18.92 -6.01
N GLN A 443 12.27 17.66 -5.57
CA GLN A 443 13.38 16.70 -5.44
C GLN A 443 13.86 16.14 -6.79
N GLN A 444 13.05 16.28 -7.85
CA GLN A 444 13.35 15.73 -9.16
C GLN A 444 14.51 16.47 -9.84
N GLU A 445 14.96 15.98 -11.00
CA GLU A 445 16.09 16.51 -11.77
C GLU A 445 16.00 18.02 -12.11
N MET A 446 17.15 18.57 -12.52
CA MET A 446 17.35 20.01 -12.73
C MET A 446 16.36 20.68 -13.71
N ASP A 447 15.87 19.96 -14.73
CA ASP A 447 14.85 20.46 -15.66
C ASP A 447 13.54 20.84 -14.96
N ILE A 448 13.15 20.11 -13.91
CA ILE A 448 12.00 20.42 -13.05
C ILE A 448 12.38 21.47 -12.02
N LYS A 449 13.53 21.35 -11.34
CA LYS A 449 13.99 22.35 -10.34
C LYS A 449 13.99 23.76 -10.91
N ARG A 450 14.48 23.93 -12.15
CA ARG A 450 14.52 25.21 -12.88
C ARG A 450 13.15 25.87 -13.02
N LYS A 451 12.06 25.11 -13.10
CA LYS A 451 10.70 25.65 -13.19
C LYS A 451 10.26 26.36 -11.91
N PHE A 452 10.87 26.07 -10.75
CA PHE A 452 10.55 26.73 -9.49
C PHE A 452 11.22 28.11 -9.30
N ARG A 453 12.18 28.48 -10.16
CA ARG A 453 12.98 29.71 -10.06
C ARG A 453 12.16 30.95 -9.70
N SER A 454 11.04 31.18 -10.39
CA SER A 454 10.19 32.36 -10.22
C SER A 454 9.42 32.41 -8.91
N TYR A 455 9.41 31.32 -8.14
CA TYR A 455 8.64 31.18 -6.91
C TYR A 455 9.50 31.16 -5.65
N MET A 456 10.82 31.01 -5.77
CA MET A 456 11.73 30.90 -4.62
C MET A 456 11.60 32.07 -3.64
N GLU A 457 11.51 33.30 -4.17
CA GLU A 457 11.30 34.48 -3.32
C GLU A 457 9.95 34.46 -2.59
N GLN A 458 8.85 34.11 -3.28
CA GLN A 458 7.52 34.01 -2.67
C GLN A 458 7.45 32.93 -1.59
N MET A 459 8.19 31.82 -1.76
CA MET A 459 8.31 30.79 -0.73
C MET A 459 9.01 31.31 0.53
N VAL A 460 10.08 32.10 0.37
CA VAL A 460 10.77 32.74 1.50
C VAL A 460 9.85 33.74 2.20
N GLU A 461 9.09 34.53 1.45
CA GLU A 461 8.08 35.44 2.02
C GLU A 461 7.00 34.67 2.80
N LEU A 462 6.56 33.51 2.28
CA LEU A 462 5.61 32.62 2.96
C LEU A 462 6.19 32.06 4.27
N LEU A 463 7.44 31.62 4.29
CA LEU A 463 8.11 31.15 5.52
C LEU A 463 8.14 32.22 6.62
N LYS A 464 8.19 33.50 6.23
CA LYS A 464 8.22 34.64 7.16
C LYS A 464 6.82 35.18 7.47
N ALA A 465 5.75 34.54 6.98
CA ALA A 465 4.40 34.95 7.27
C ALA A 465 4.06 34.74 8.76
N PRO A 466 3.36 35.69 9.41
CA PRO A 466 3.16 35.66 10.87
C PRO A 466 2.29 34.50 11.38
N ASN A 467 1.50 33.87 10.51
CA ASN A 467 0.53 32.82 10.86
C ASN A 467 0.84 31.49 10.15
N ILE A 468 2.09 31.26 9.74
CA ILE A 468 2.49 29.97 9.16
C ILE A 468 2.45 28.89 10.26
N ASN A 469 1.81 27.76 9.99
CA ASN A 469 1.81 26.60 10.88
C ASN A 469 3.05 25.72 10.63
N SER A 470 3.41 24.84 11.57
CA SER A 470 4.62 24.01 11.48
C SER A 470 4.59 23.04 10.29
N ASP A 471 3.44 22.42 10.00
CA ASP A 471 3.26 21.51 8.86
C ASP A 471 3.52 22.19 7.50
N LEU A 472 3.02 23.41 7.32
CA LEU A 472 3.26 24.20 6.12
C LEU A 472 4.72 24.70 6.08
N PHE A 473 5.25 25.12 7.23
CA PHE A 473 6.64 25.59 7.33
C PHE A 473 7.62 24.51 6.87
N VAL A 474 7.47 23.27 7.36
CA VAL A 474 8.36 22.17 6.99
C VAL A 474 8.27 21.83 5.50
N GLU A 475 7.08 21.82 4.91
CA GLU A 475 6.95 21.45 3.49
C GLU A 475 7.44 22.57 2.55
N VAL A 476 7.23 23.85 2.90
CA VAL A 476 7.76 24.99 2.13
C VAL A 476 9.28 25.07 2.26
N LEU A 477 9.82 24.94 3.48
CA LEU A 477 11.26 24.97 3.71
C LEU A 477 11.94 23.79 3.03
N GLY A 478 11.35 22.59 3.12
CA GLY A 478 11.86 21.41 2.42
C GLY A 478 11.77 21.55 0.90
N THR A 479 10.74 22.25 0.37
CA THR A 479 10.68 22.56 -1.06
C THR A 479 11.88 23.43 -1.47
N LEU A 480 12.19 24.48 -0.70
CA LEU A 480 13.36 25.35 -0.93
C LEU A 480 14.69 24.61 -0.74
N ALA A 481 14.78 23.72 0.23
CA ALA A 481 15.97 22.91 0.50
C ALA A 481 16.37 22.05 -0.70
N ASN A 482 15.42 21.55 -1.49
CA ASN A 482 15.71 20.77 -2.69
C ASN A 482 16.19 21.62 -3.89
N LEU A 483 15.95 22.93 -3.88
CA LEU A 483 16.08 23.81 -5.05
C LEU A 483 17.45 24.49 -5.13
N TYR A 484 18.53 23.71 -5.16
CA TYR A 484 19.81 24.25 -5.64
C TYR A 484 19.74 24.43 -7.16
N ILE A 485 19.76 25.69 -7.61
CA ILE A 485 19.73 26.04 -9.04
C ILE A 485 20.95 26.94 -9.31
N PRO A 486 22.00 26.47 -10.00
CA PRO A 486 23.29 27.15 -10.08
C PRO A 486 23.20 28.60 -10.56
N GLU A 487 22.39 28.81 -11.59
CA GLU A 487 22.19 30.11 -12.22
C GLU A 487 21.16 31.02 -11.46
N PHE A 488 20.71 30.65 -10.25
CA PHE A 488 19.83 31.46 -9.40
C PHE A 488 20.65 32.37 -8.46
N ASN A 489 20.23 33.63 -8.30
CA ASN A 489 20.95 34.59 -7.47
C ASN A 489 20.59 34.44 -5.98
N PHE A 490 21.16 33.42 -5.34
CA PHE A 490 21.03 33.19 -3.90
C PHE A 490 21.59 34.34 -3.06
N GLU A 491 22.65 35.01 -3.53
CA GLU A 491 23.24 36.13 -2.80
C GLU A 491 22.23 37.27 -2.62
N HIS A 492 21.49 37.61 -3.69
CA HIS A 492 20.42 38.60 -3.63
C HIS A 492 19.28 38.15 -2.73
N LEU A 493 18.83 36.90 -2.85
CA LEU A 493 17.74 36.34 -2.02
C LEU A 493 18.10 36.42 -0.53
N VAL A 494 19.32 35.99 -0.18
CA VAL A 494 19.84 36.01 1.20
C VAL A 494 19.90 37.43 1.74
N ALA A 495 20.47 38.37 0.98
CA ALA A 495 20.62 39.75 1.41
C ALA A 495 19.27 40.49 1.55
N LYS A 496 18.36 40.29 0.60
CA LYS A 496 17.05 40.97 0.59
C LYS A 496 16.16 40.56 1.76
N HIS A 497 16.21 39.28 2.16
CA HIS A 497 15.33 38.73 3.18
C HIS A 497 15.98 38.54 4.55
N ASP A 498 17.25 38.91 4.71
CA ASP A 498 18.04 38.57 5.91
C ASP A 498 17.91 37.07 6.25
N LEU A 499 17.97 36.25 5.21
CA LEU A 499 17.51 34.86 5.25
C LEU A 499 18.35 34.00 6.18
N LEU A 500 19.68 34.21 6.18
CA LEU A 500 20.60 33.44 7.01
C LEU A 500 20.41 33.73 8.49
N THR A 501 20.16 34.98 8.88
CA THR A 501 19.82 35.35 10.26
C THR A 501 18.49 34.71 10.66
N PHE A 502 17.49 34.76 9.78
CA PHE A 502 16.18 34.16 10.01
C PHE A 502 16.27 32.65 10.26
N ILE A 503 16.91 31.87 9.38
CA ILE A 503 17.03 30.41 9.56
C ILE A 503 17.96 30.05 10.73
N SER A 504 19.03 30.82 10.96
CA SER A 504 19.95 30.61 12.08
C SER A 504 19.25 30.72 13.43
N ALA A 505 18.20 31.56 13.55
CA ALA A 505 17.41 31.67 14.78
C ALA A 505 16.73 30.34 15.18
N PHE A 506 16.45 29.47 14.22
CA PHE A 506 15.79 28.18 14.44
C PHE A 506 16.76 26.99 14.46
N ALA A 507 18.03 27.17 14.09
CA ALA A 507 19.04 26.11 13.95
C ALA A 507 19.59 25.61 15.30
N GLN A 508 18.71 25.27 16.25
CA GLN A 508 19.06 24.75 17.58
C GLN A 508 18.02 23.74 18.07
N PRO A 509 18.43 22.70 18.82
CA PRO A 509 17.50 21.73 19.39
C PRO A 509 16.45 22.40 20.29
N GLY A 510 15.19 21.96 20.17
CA GLY A 510 14.09 22.41 21.03
C GLY A 510 13.50 23.79 20.69
N VAL A 511 14.05 24.50 19.69
CA VAL A 511 13.45 25.75 19.18
C VAL A 511 12.33 25.45 18.19
N VAL A 512 12.54 24.46 17.32
CA VAL A 512 11.57 23.97 16.34
C VAL A 512 11.50 22.45 16.41
N GLU A 513 10.48 21.88 15.81
CA GLU A 513 10.34 20.42 15.65
C GLU A 513 11.49 19.85 14.82
N ASP A 514 11.89 18.60 15.11
CA ASP A 514 13.04 17.96 14.49
C ASP A 514 12.92 17.88 12.95
N ASP A 515 11.71 17.69 12.42
CA ASP A 515 11.46 17.68 10.98
C ASP A 515 11.81 19.02 10.33
N ILE A 516 11.54 20.14 11.00
CA ILE A 516 11.91 21.50 10.55
C ILE A 516 13.42 21.71 10.70
N LEU A 517 13.98 21.29 11.83
CA LEU A 517 15.41 21.43 12.10
C LEU A 517 16.25 20.71 11.04
N LEU A 518 15.79 19.54 10.61
CA LEU A 518 16.42 18.77 9.55
C LEU A 518 16.36 19.50 8.19
N GLU A 519 15.25 20.15 7.85
CA GLU A 519 15.21 21.00 6.64
C GLU A 519 16.13 22.21 6.73
N ILE A 520 16.31 22.79 7.92
CA ILE A 520 17.25 23.91 8.11
C ILE A 520 18.68 23.45 7.82
N VAL A 521 19.06 22.25 8.27
CA VAL A 521 20.36 21.64 7.96
C VAL A 521 20.56 21.54 6.44
N ILE A 522 19.60 20.92 5.73
CA ILE A 522 19.68 20.72 4.28
C ILE A 522 19.70 22.07 3.55
N PHE A 523 18.82 23.00 3.94
CA PHE A 523 18.73 24.32 3.32
C PHE A 523 19.99 25.17 3.54
N ALA A 524 20.68 25.02 4.67
CA ALA A 524 21.98 25.66 4.89
C ALA A 524 23.01 25.23 3.85
N GLY A 525 23.04 23.94 3.51
CA GLY A 525 23.86 23.40 2.42
C GLY A 525 23.43 23.95 1.06
N THR A 526 22.13 24.03 0.79
CA THR A 526 21.59 24.59 -0.48
C THR A 526 21.87 26.08 -0.64
N LEU A 527 21.88 26.84 0.45
CA LEU A 527 22.21 28.27 0.41
C LEU A 527 23.72 28.51 0.25
N CYS A 528 24.58 27.53 0.54
CA CYS A 528 26.03 27.70 0.49
C CYS A 528 26.55 27.60 -0.95
N ASN A 529 27.03 28.72 -1.47
CA ASN A 529 27.74 28.83 -2.74
C ASN A 529 28.84 29.90 -2.65
N GLU A 530 29.58 30.11 -3.74
CA GLU A 530 30.70 31.07 -3.79
C GLU A 530 30.31 32.48 -3.32
N GLY A 531 29.10 32.96 -3.65
CA GLY A 531 28.62 34.30 -3.28
C GLY A 531 28.04 34.41 -1.86
N THR A 532 27.71 33.30 -1.22
CA THR A 532 27.02 33.27 0.09
C THR A 532 27.85 32.64 1.21
N ALA A 533 28.90 31.87 0.91
CA ALA A 533 29.67 31.11 1.90
C ALA A 533 30.17 31.99 3.06
N ALA A 534 30.72 33.17 2.78
CA ALA A 534 31.15 34.11 3.83
C ALA A 534 29.99 34.53 4.75
N LYS A 535 28.82 34.83 4.18
CA LYS A 535 27.62 35.23 4.94
C LYS A 535 27.07 34.07 5.79
N VAL A 536 27.20 32.83 5.31
CA VAL A 536 26.82 31.62 6.08
C VAL A 536 27.68 31.45 7.33
N VAL A 537 28.98 31.77 7.24
CA VAL A 537 29.88 31.83 8.40
C VAL A 537 29.47 32.97 9.34
N GLU A 538 29.27 34.18 8.81
CA GLU A 538 28.89 35.36 9.59
C GLU A 538 27.58 35.18 10.37
N SER A 539 26.62 34.41 9.84
CA SER A 539 25.35 34.11 10.53
C SER A 539 25.49 33.11 11.69
N GLY A 540 26.69 32.56 11.93
CA GLY A 540 26.99 31.54 12.93
C GLY A 540 26.37 30.18 12.64
N LEU A 541 25.88 29.95 11.42
CA LEU A 541 25.15 28.74 11.06
C LEU A 541 26.07 27.52 11.04
N VAL A 542 27.30 27.69 10.52
CA VAL A 542 28.32 26.64 10.50
C VAL A 542 28.59 26.07 11.89
N THR A 543 28.85 26.94 12.87
CA THR A 543 29.12 26.56 14.26
C THR A 543 27.90 25.90 14.91
N LYS A 544 26.69 26.40 14.64
CA LYS A 544 25.44 25.80 15.15
C LYS A 544 25.23 24.39 14.61
N LEU A 545 25.46 24.17 13.31
CA LEU A 545 25.36 22.83 12.70
C LEU A 545 26.40 21.87 13.28
N TYR A 546 27.61 22.33 13.57
CA TYR A 546 28.64 21.54 14.26
C TYR A 546 28.19 21.10 15.65
N HIS A 547 27.65 22.01 16.46
CA HIS A 547 27.11 21.64 17.77
C HIS A 547 25.91 20.69 17.66
N LEU A 548 25.04 20.93 16.67
CA LEU A 548 23.87 20.09 16.42
C LEU A 548 24.25 18.64 16.11
N MET A 549 25.38 18.41 15.42
CA MET A 549 25.90 17.07 15.16
C MET A 549 26.14 16.28 16.46
N SER A 550 26.68 16.96 17.48
CA SER A 550 26.91 16.34 18.79
C SER A 550 25.60 16.15 19.57
N ASP A 551 24.68 17.11 19.48
CA ASP A 551 23.40 17.08 20.19
C ASP A 551 22.45 16.00 19.64
N LYS A 552 22.56 15.68 18.34
CA LYS A 552 21.74 14.71 17.61
C LYS A 552 22.50 13.46 17.15
N LYS A 553 23.64 13.15 17.78
CA LYS A 553 24.51 12.03 17.39
C LYS A 553 23.87 10.63 17.45
N ASP A 554 22.79 10.48 18.21
CA ASP A 554 22.07 9.21 18.36
C ASP A 554 20.95 9.05 17.29
N ASP A 555 20.80 10.02 16.38
CA ASP A 555 19.83 10.00 15.28
C ASP A 555 20.57 9.96 13.93
N ASP A 556 20.61 8.78 13.32
CA ASP A 556 21.29 8.52 12.05
C ASP A 556 20.89 9.49 10.93
N GLU A 557 19.64 9.96 10.89
CA GLU A 557 19.18 10.88 9.84
C GLU A 557 19.79 12.27 10.03
N PHE A 558 19.83 12.77 11.27
CA PHE A 558 20.54 14.02 11.56
C PHE A 558 22.02 13.90 11.25
N VAL A 559 22.65 12.80 11.66
CA VAL A 559 24.08 12.55 11.40
C VAL A 559 24.35 12.55 9.89
N LEU A 560 23.54 11.85 9.11
CA LEU A 560 23.65 11.78 7.66
C LEU A 560 23.49 13.16 7.00
N GLN A 561 22.41 13.89 7.31
CA GLN A 561 22.14 15.18 6.69
C GLN A 561 23.14 16.26 7.08
N ILE A 562 23.63 16.24 8.34
CA ILE A 562 24.67 17.18 8.79
C ILE A 562 26.01 16.84 8.12
N ALA A 563 26.40 15.56 8.04
CA ALA A 563 27.62 15.15 7.34
C ALA A 563 27.57 15.52 5.85
N TYR A 564 26.42 15.32 5.20
CA TYR A 564 26.20 15.73 3.81
C TYR A 564 26.28 17.26 3.65
N THR A 565 25.69 18.01 4.58
CA THR A 565 25.77 19.46 4.58
C THR A 565 27.21 19.93 4.78
N PHE A 566 27.98 19.30 5.67
CA PHE A 566 29.41 19.61 5.84
C PHE A 566 30.22 19.32 4.60
N HIS A 567 29.96 18.22 3.91
CA HIS A 567 30.58 17.97 2.61
C HIS A 567 30.37 19.16 1.66
N LYS A 568 29.16 19.70 1.55
CA LYS A 568 28.88 20.91 0.76
C LYS A 568 29.61 22.16 1.27
N LEU A 569 29.56 22.41 2.58
CA LEU A 569 30.24 23.55 3.19
C LEU A 569 31.76 23.50 3.00
N LEU A 570 32.37 22.30 2.99
CA LEU A 570 33.79 22.09 2.75
C LEU A 570 34.21 22.43 1.32
N MET A 571 33.27 22.55 0.37
CA MET A 571 33.61 22.93 -1.02
C MET A 571 34.00 24.41 -1.16
N TYR A 572 33.60 25.27 -0.21
CA TYR A 572 33.81 26.72 -0.29
C TYR A 572 34.76 27.21 0.80
N GLU A 573 35.74 28.04 0.42
CA GLU A 573 36.86 28.40 1.30
C GLU A 573 36.45 29.06 2.64
N PRO A 574 35.51 30.04 2.70
CA PRO A 574 35.13 30.64 3.98
C PRO A 574 34.56 29.63 4.98
N THR A 575 33.64 28.79 4.52
CA THR A 575 32.98 27.76 5.35
C THR A 575 33.90 26.60 5.66
N LYS A 576 34.78 26.22 4.72
CA LYS A 576 35.85 25.24 4.95
C LYS A 576 36.81 25.70 6.04
N ALA A 577 37.28 26.95 5.98
CA ALA A 577 38.20 27.50 6.97
C ALA A 577 37.56 27.54 8.37
N GLU A 578 36.29 27.93 8.48
CA GLU A 578 35.55 27.91 9.74
C GLU A 578 35.39 26.47 10.28
N LEU A 579 35.05 25.51 9.43
CA LEU A 579 34.93 24.11 9.83
C LEU A 579 36.28 23.52 10.29
N LEU A 580 37.36 23.74 9.54
CA LEU A 580 38.66 23.14 9.85
C LEU A 580 39.38 23.81 11.03
N ASN A 581 39.24 25.13 11.19
CA ASN A 581 39.96 25.88 12.23
C ASN A 581 39.09 26.17 13.46
N GLY A 582 37.78 26.30 13.28
CA GLY A 582 36.83 26.66 14.34
C GLY A 582 36.16 25.46 15.01
N THR A 583 36.33 24.24 14.49
CA THR A 583 35.65 23.04 15.00
C THR A 583 36.55 21.80 15.01
N SER A 584 36.07 20.70 15.62
CA SER A 584 36.70 19.38 15.55
C SER A 584 36.03 18.46 14.51
N VAL A 585 35.43 19.02 13.46
CA VAL A 585 34.64 18.27 12.46
C VAL A 585 35.38 17.08 11.85
N VAL A 586 36.70 17.20 11.66
CA VAL A 586 37.51 16.11 11.07
C VAL A 586 37.48 14.86 11.94
N PHE A 587 37.55 15.01 13.27
CA PHE A 587 37.48 13.89 14.19
C PHE A 587 36.10 13.23 14.17
N TYR A 588 35.02 14.03 14.15
CA TYR A 588 33.66 13.51 14.02
C TYR A 588 33.47 12.73 12.72
N LEU A 589 33.87 13.29 11.58
CA LEU A 589 33.76 12.62 10.28
C LEU A 589 34.59 11.32 10.23
N VAL A 590 35.74 11.27 10.90
CA VAL A 590 36.53 10.04 11.04
C VAL A 590 35.80 8.99 11.89
N GLU A 591 35.21 9.38 13.01
CA GLU A 591 34.43 8.46 13.85
C GLU A 591 33.25 7.86 13.07
N LEU A 592 32.61 8.66 12.21
CA LEU A 592 31.55 8.20 11.32
C LEU A 592 31.98 7.18 10.28
N LEU A 593 33.28 6.98 10.03
CA LEU A 593 33.75 5.91 9.13
C LEU A 593 33.51 4.52 9.71
N SER A 594 33.32 4.39 11.03
CA SER A 594 32.96 3.14 11.70
C SER A 594 31.47 3.09 12.09
N ASP A 595 30.65 4.01 11.57
CA ASP A 595 29.21 4.03 11.84
C ASP A 595 28.53 2.75 11.33
N THR A 596 27.48 2.29 12.00
CA THR A 596 26.72 1.11 11.56
C THR A 596 26.00 1.34 10.23
N ASN A 597 25.57 2.59 9.96
CA ASN A 597 24.87 3.00 8.76
C ASN A 597 25.84 3.22 7.59
N LYS A 598 25.64 2.47 6.50
CA LYS A 598 26.52 2.50 5.32
C LYS A 598 26.55 3.87 4.64
N GLU A 599 25.41 4.56 4.59
CA GLU A 599 25.29 5.86 3.92
C GLU A 599 25.97 6.97 4.71
N VAL A 600 25.93 6.89 6.04
CA VAL A 600 26.70 7.79 6.93
C VAL A 600 28.19 7.61 6.66
N ARG A 601 28.70 6.37 6.63
CA ARG A 601 30.11 6.10 6.31
C ARG A 601 30.52 6.64 4.95
N LYS A 602 29.69 6.39 3.91
CA LYS A 602 29.93 6.86 2.54
C LYS A 602 30.00 8.38 2.47
N THR A 603 29.04 9.05 3.09
CA THR A 603 28.97 10.52 3.12
C THR A 603 30.14 11.14 3.88
N ALA A 604 30.49 10.58 5.04
CA ALA A 604 31.64 11.01 5.82
C ALA A 604 32.96 10.83 5.07
N SER A 605 33.13 9.70 4.35
CA SER A 605 34.32 9.50 3.51
C SER A 605 34.44 10.58 2.45
N LYS A 606 33.35 10.90 1.73
CA LYS A 606 33.34 11.95 0.70
C LYS A 606 33.66 13.32 1.28
N ALA A 607 33.16 13.65 2.47
CA ALA A 607 33.53 14.88 3.17
C ALA A 607 35.03 14.93 3.49
N LEU A 608 35.62 13.81 3.94
CA LEU A 608 37.05 13.70 4.24
C LEU A 608 37.93 13.78 2.99
N ASP A 609 37.46 13.29 1.85
CA ASP A 609 38.20 13.35 0.59
C ASP A 609 38.42 14.81 0.16
N VAL A 610 37.40 15.67 0.31
CA VAL A 610 37.52 17.13 0.07
C VAL A 610 38.56 17.79 1.00
N ILE A 611 38.67 17.31 2.25
CA ILE A 611 39.65 17.82 3.22
C ILE A 611 41.07 17.35 2.84
N GLN A 612 41.20 16.10 2.41
CA GLN A 612 42.46 15.55 1.92
C GLN A 612 43.03 16.34 0.74
N ASP A 613 42.17 16.83 -0.15
CA ASP A 613 42.59 17.65 -1.30
C ASP A 613 42.99 19.09 -0.92
N THR A 614 42.71 19.52 0.32
CA THR A 614 42.99 20.88 0.78
C THR A 614 44.44 21.06 1.25
N SER A 615 45.07 20.04 1.87
CA SER A 615 46.48 20.11 2.25
C SER A 615 47.17 18.75 2.33
N GLU A 616 48.45 18.72 1.96
CA GLU A 616 49.28 17.51 2.04
C GLU A 616 49.39 16.97 3.48
N GLU A 617 49.37 17.87 4.48
CA GLU A 617 49.36 17.52 5.90
C GLU A 617 48.09 16.75 6.28
N TRP A 618 46.92 17.22 5.86
CA TRP A 618 45.66 16.50 6.08
C TRP A 618 45.61 15.20 5.30
N ALA A 619 46.12 15.18 4.07
CA ALA A 619 46.19 13.97 3.25
C ALA A 619 46.98 12.84 3.93
N VAL A 620 48.14 13.15 4.53
CA VAL A 620 48.94 12.15 5.26
C VAL A 620 48.20 11.70 6.52
N LYS A 621 47.64 12.62 7.32
CA LYS A 621 46.91 12.29 8.56
C LYS A 621 45.69 11.42 8.29
N LEU A 622 44.87 11.78 7.30
CA LEU A 622 43.63 11.06 6.96
C LEU A 622 43.92 9.68 6.36
N ARG A 623 44.95 9.53 5.51
CA ARG A 623 45.37 8.21 5.00
C ARG A 623 45.76 7.27 6.14
N THR A 624 46.55 7.76 7.11
CA THR A 624 46.94 6.96 8.28
C THR A 624 45.72 6.56 9.11
N ILE A 625 44.82 7.51 9.39
CA ILE A 625 43.61 7.26 10.21
C ILE A 625 42.64 6.30 9.50
N LYS A 626 42.41 6.45 8.20
CA LYS A 626 41.59 5.53 7.39
C LYS A 626 42.20 4.12 7.40
N PHE A 627 43.51 4.01 7.22
CA PHE A 627 44.24 2.73 7.27
C PHE A 627 44.17 2.06 8.65
N GLU A 628 44.41 2.80 9.73
CA GLU A 628 44.32 2.28 11.10
C GLU A 628 42.90 1.84 11.45
N THR A 629 41.88 2.59 11.03
CA THR A 629 40.46 2.28 11.27
C THR A 629 40.05 1.02 10.52
N TYR A 630 40.39 0.91 9.23
CA TYR A 630 40.14 -0.28 8.43
C TYR A 630 40.80 -1.53 9.04
N ASN A 631 42.07 -1.42 9.44
CA ASN A 631 42.80 -2.55 10.02
C ASN A 631 42.29 -2.92 11.41
N ARG A 632 41.79 -1.96 12.21
CA ARG A 632 41.17 -2.24 13.51
C ARG A 632 39.91 -3.09 13.36
N GLU A 633 39.03 -2.72 12.43
CA GLU A 633 37.82 -3.50 12.13
C GLU A 633 38.16 -4.93 11.64
N TRP A 634 39.17 -5.05 10.78
CA TRP A 634 39.67 -6.35 10.33
C TRP A 634 40.21 -7.20 11.50
N LEU A 635 41.00 -6.59 12.40
CA LEU A 635 41.54 -7.28 13.57
C LEU A 635 40.44 -7.74 14.53
N GLU A 636 39.40 -6.92 14.76
CA GLU A 636 38.24 -7.29 15.59
C GLU A 636 37.45 -8.47 14.99
N LEU A 637 37.27 -8.50 13.67
CA LEU A 637 36.65 -9.62 12.97
C LEU A 637 37.48 -10.91 13.09
N VAL A 638 38.79 -10.82 12.94
CA VAL A 638 39.72 -11.96 13.11
C VAL A 638 39.71 -12.47 14.55
N ASP A 639 39.63 -11.60 15.54
CA ASP A 639 39.56 -11.97 16.95
C ASP A 639 38.22 -12.66 17.30
N GLN A 640 37.10 -12.18 16.71
CA GLN A 640 35.79 -12.84 16.81
C GLN A 640 35.77 -14.23 16.17
N MET A 641 36.47 -14.42 15.04
CA MET A 641 36.63 -15.73 14.39
C MET A 641 37.53 -16.68 15.19
N SER A 642 38.48 -16.13 15.95
CA SER A 642 39.42 -16.89 16.79
C SER A 642 38.79 -17.36 18.12
N GLY A 643 37.63 -16.80 18.51
CA GLY A 643 36.93 -17.02 19.78
C GLY A 643 36.00 -18.25 19.86
N GLY A 644 35.83 -19.03 18.79
CA GLY A 644 35.25 -20.37 18.84
C GLY A 644 34.02 -20.62 17.97
N GLY A 645 34.22 -21.39 16.88
CA GLY A 645 33.16 -22.15 16.21
C GLY A 645 33.20 -22.12 14.68
N GLN A 646 33.88 -23.12 14.09
CA GLN A 646 33.83 -23.56 12.69
C GLN A 646 34.08 -22.52 11.58
N VAL A 647 35.24 -22.68 10.95
CA VAL A 647 35.70 -22.03 9.73
C VAL A 647 34.72 -22.33 8.59
N ALA A 648 34.04 -21.31 8.08
CA ALA A 648 33.40 -21.34 6.77
C ALA A 648 34.26 -20.54 5.78
N ASP A 649 34.48 -21.15 4.62
CA ASP A 649 35.35 -20.75 3.51
C ASP A 649 35.14 -19.27 3.10
N PHE A 650 36.21 -18.47 3.12
CA PHE A 650 36.21 -17.06 2.74
C PHE A 650 36.51 -16.96 1.23
N GLN A 651 35.46 -16.76 0.42
CA GLN A 651 35.62 -16.23 -0.93
C GLN A 651 35.92 -14.73 -0.85
N GLU A 652 37.01 -14.36 -1.51
CA GLU A 652 37.51 -13.06 -1.92
C GLU A 652 36.44 -11.94 -2.00
N TYR A 653 36.35 -11.09 -0.97
CA TYR A 653 35.69 -9.79 -1.06
C TYR A 653 36.69 -8.76 -1.57
N GLY A 654 36.98 -8.80 -2.87
CA GLY A 654 37.40 -7.62 -3.60
C GLY A 654 36.16 -6.78 -3.88
N GLN A 655 35.96 -5.68 -3.16
CA GLN A 655 35.02 -4.66 -3.62
C GLN A 655 35.66 -3.95 -4.81
N GLU A 656 35.29 -4.38 -6.01
CA GLU A 656 35.32 -3.54 -7.19
C GLU A 656 34.54 -2.25 -6.87
N TYR A 657 35.14 -1.10 -7.19
CA TYR A 657 34.42 0.16 -7.23
C TYR A 657 33.37 0.04 -8.34
N ASP A 658 32.16 -0.30 -7.95
CA ASP A 658 31.02 -0.39 -8.86
C ASP A 658 30.58 1.05 -9.21
N HIS A 659 31.16 1.58 -10.28
CA HIS A 659 30.61 2.71 -11.03
C HIS A 659 29.47 2.14 -11.88
N ASP A 660 28.27 2.10 -11.30
CA ASP A 660 26.95 2.08 -11.95
C ASP A 660 25.96 1.31 -11.07
N ALA A 661 25.37 2.02 -10.11
CA ALA A 661 24.19 1.54 -9.40
C ALA A 661 23.26 2.71 -9.09
N ASP A 662 22.45 3.08 -10.08
CA ASP A 662 21.19 3.81 -9.86
C ASP A 662 20.29 2.98 -8.93
N VAL A 663 20.25 3.29 -7.63
CA VAL A 663 19.35 2.59 -6.69
C VAL A 663 18.76 3.52 -5.62
N ASP A 664 17.55 3.97 -5.91
CA ASP A 664 16.30 3.94 -5.13
C ASP A 664 16.35 4.08 -3.59
N PHE A 665 15.95 5.25 -3.08
CA PHE A 665 15.85 5.54 -1.65
C PHE A 665 14.46 5.23 -1.09
N GLY A 666 14.33 4.10 -0.41
CA GLY A 666 13.09 3.62 0.19
C GLY A 666 13.04 3.70 1.71
N THR A 667 13.19 4.88 2.33
CA THR A 667 12.71 5.10 3.72
C THR A 667 12.33 6.57 3.94
N ARG A 668 11.08 6.80 4.37
CA ARG A 668 10.48 8.13 4.67
C ARG A 668 10.55 9.18 3.54
N GLY A 669 10.44 8.78 2.27
CA GLY A 669 10.21 9.72 1.16
C GLY A 669 11.26 10.84 1.02
N ARG A 670 12.46 10.66 1.57
CA ARG A 670 13.60 11.56 1.41
C ARG A 670 14.66 10.81 0.62
N GLN A 671 14.80 11.16 -0.66
CA GLN A 671 16.03 10.90 -1.40
C GLN A 671 17.08 11.90 -0.92
N VAL A 672 18.27 11.43 -0.54
CA VAL A 672 19.43 12.31 -0.39
C VAL A 672 19.81 12.74 -1.81
N VAL A 673 19.92 14.06 -2.04
CA VAL A 673 20.22 14.62 -3.36
C VAL A 673 21.50 14.00 -3.92
N ASP A 674 21.39 13.46 -5.13
CA ASP A 674 22.44 12.72 -5.85
C ASP A 674 23.75 13.53 -5.95
N PHE A 675 24.88 12.83 -5.78
CA PHE A 675 26.22 13.41 -5.73
C PHE A 675 26.73 13.84 -7.11
N ASP A 676 26.17 13.29 -8.20
CA ASP A 676 26.71 13.48 -9.55
C ASP A 676 26.31 14.82 -10.19
N GLU A 677 25.29 15.51 -9.66
CA GLU A 677 24.84 16.83 -10.16
C GLU A 677 25.90 17.95 -9.96
N TYR A 678 26.86 17.78 -9.05
CA TYR A 678 27.83 18.83 -8.67
C TYR A 678 29.24 18.69 -9.27
N ASN A 679 29.63 17.48 -9.70
CA ASN A 679 30.93 17.27 -10.36
C ASN A 679 31.06 18.07 -11.67
N ALA A 680 29.94 18.42 -12.30
CA ALA A 680 29.90 19.19 -13.53
C ALA A 680 30.29 20.67 -13.37
N GLU A 681 30.28 21.24 -12.16
CA GLU A 681 30.48 22.69 -11.93
C GLU A 681 31.81 23.06 -11.27
N ALA A 682 32.52 22.11 -10.67
CA ALA A 682 33.80 22.39 -9.99
C ALA A 682 35.02 22.50 -10.94
N GLY A 683 34.83 22.38 -12.26
CA GLY A 683 35.91 22.54 -13.24
C GLY A 683 36.97 21.43 -13.22
N TRP A 684 36.75 20.33 -12.51
CA TRP A 684 37.59 19.12 -12.58
C TRP A 684 37.10 18.27 -13.74
N GLY A 685 37.53 18.61 -14.96
CA GLY A 685 37.37 17.72 -16.10
C GLY A 685 38.12 16.43 -15.84
N TYR A 686 37.41 15.29 -15.86
CA TYR A 686 38.05 14.07 -16.31
C TYR A 686 38.45 14.30 -17.77
N ASP A 687 39.75 14.34 -18.04
CA ASP A 687 40.26 14.35 -19.41
C ASP A 687 39.72 13.10 -20.13
N GLN A 688 38.72 13.31 -20.98
CA GLN A 688 38.11 12.31 -21.86
C GLN A 688 38.96 12.06 -23.12
N GLU A 689 40.28 12.20 -23.04
CA GLU A 689 41.22 11.86 -24.11
C GLU A 689 41.98 10.58 -23.79
N ASP A 690 41.26 9.45 -23.66
CA ASP A 690 41.82 8.13 -24.01
C ASP A 690 40.77 7.02 -24.23
N VAL A 691 39.50 7.37 -24.48
CA VAL A 691 38.43 6.39 -24.79
C VAL A 691 38.18 6.29 -26.30
N ASN A 692 39.25 6.22 -27.09
CA ASN A 692 39.15 5.92 -28.52
C ASN A 692 40.36 5.14 -29.02
N ARG A 693 40.56 3.93 -28.46
CA ARG A 693 41.27 2.84 -29.15
C ARG A 693 41.04 1.51 -28.45
N TYR A 694 39.89 0.89 -28.67
CA TYR A 694 39.78 -0.57 -28.58
C TYR A 694 38.82 -1.08 -29.64
N GLU A 695 39.39 -1.63 -30.71
CA GLU A 695 38.67 -2.48 -31.66
C GLU A 695 38.44 -3.86 -31.03
N PRO A 696 37.28 -4.52 -31.28
CA PRO A 696 37.01 -5.85 -30.76
C PRO A 696 37.51 -6.93 -31.73
N GLY A 697 38.48 -7.76 -31.31
CA GLY A 697 38.88 -8.92 -32.09
C GLY A 697 39.93 -9.82 -31.43
N MET A 698 39.50 -11.06 -31.12
CA MET A 698 40.26 -12.32 -31.01
C MET A 698 41.58 -12.33 -30.20
N HIS A 699 41.63 -13.13 -29.13
CA HIS A 699 42.44 -14.37 -29.07
C HIS A 699 42.30 -15.06 -27.70
N SER A 700 42.18 -16.39 -27.75
CA SER A 700 42.08 -17.29 -26.60
C SER A 700 43.31 -17.21 -25.68
N TYR A 701 43.10 -17.17 -24.37
CA TYR A 701 44.16 -17.45 -23.41
C TYR A 701 43.98 -18.84 -22.80
N ASP A 702 45.09 -19.57 -22.81
CA ASP A 702 45.28 -20.98 -22.56
C ASP A 702 45.44 -21.23 -21.05
N GLU A 703 44.38 -21.74 -20.41
CA GLU A 703 44.31 -22.04 -18.98
C GLU A 703 45.28 -23.16 -18.53
N GLU A 704 45.84 -23.95 -19.46
CA GLU A 704 46.78 -25.03 -19.13
C GLU A 704 48.19 -24.53 -18.77
N ALA A 705 48.57 -23.32 -19.22
CA ALA A 705 49.89 -22.76 -18.92
C ALA A 705 49.99 -22.17 -17.49
N MET A 706 48.89 -21.67 -16.91
CA MET A 706 48.90 -21.16 -15.53
C MET A 706 48.80 -22.28 -14.48
N MET A 707 48.20 -23.43 -14.85
CA MET A 707 48.05 -24.56 -13.92
C MET A 707 49.37 -25.32 -13.68
N GLN A 708 50.35 -25.24 -14.60
CA GLN A 708 51.67 -25.87 -14.42
C GLN A 708 52.63 -25.06 -13.54
N GLN A 709 52.42 -23.76 -13.38
CA GLN A 709 53.29 -22.93 -12.52
C GLN A 709 52.93 -23.04 -11.02
N TYR A 710 51.70 -23.45 -10.69
CA TYR A 710 51.24 -23.65 -9.31
C TYR A 710 51.61 -25.03 -8.73
N MET A 711 52.06 -25.98 -9.57
CA MET A 711 52.46 -27.32 -9.15
C MET A 711 53.96 -27.48 -8.87
N TYR A 712 54.78 -26.43 -9.03
CA TYR A 712 56.25 -26.52 -8.87
C TYR A 712 56.84 -25.78 -7.65
N GLN A 713 56.02 -25.30 -6.72
CA GLN A 713 56.48 -24.74 -5.44
C GLN A 713 55.57 -25.14 -4.27
N GLN A 714 55.43 -26.46 -4.06
CA GLN A 714 55.29 -27.01 -2.71
C GLN A 714 56.68 -27.21 -2.08
#